data_AF-A0AA43QRU6-F1
#
_entry.id   AF-A0AA43QRU6-F1
#
_cell.length_a   1.000
_cell.length_b   1.000
_cell.length_c   1.000
_cell.angle_alpha   90.00
_cell.angle_beta   90.00
_cell.angle_gamma   90.00
#
_symmetry.space_group_name_H-M   'P 1'
#
loop_
_entity.id
_entity.type
_entity.pdbx_description
1 polymer ?
#
loop_
_entity_poly.entity_id
_entity_poly.type
_entity_poly.pdbx_seq_one_letter_code
_entity_poly.pdbx_strand_id
1 'polypeptide(L)'
;MPFGLGKSGRKVDNPTRDLDPNSSPDGSNEKAYYDTEAQDDNGRKMSRVAAPGSLTGETDKLDVGRQMELESTNSIKYRTCSWPKTAALLFSEYICLAIMSFPYSYSVLGLVPGLILTVVVALSVLYTSLIVWEFCLRHPEIRDVCDVGQMLYWNWTWVWYLTAFMFIFNNTMIQGLHVLTGAEYLNTMSGGAVCTVGFGAIWAVLSWICSLPRTFDTLSKLATLSAFFTFISVLLAAIFAGVEDHPFNYNKGGPKGTFVGEPTVLVVAAKNTGFVSGMNAFLNISYTFIGQITIPSFIAEMKEPKDFPKALWVVTICEILVFGLVGSVIYAYTGTQYNVSPAFGALGNELYKKVSFSFMIPTLIFLGVLYASVTARFIFFRIFEGTRHKGNHTVLGWTAWGGILAATWVAAFIIAEVIPFFSELTALMSSLFDSFFGFIFWGTAYIRMRQADYGPRWATERGIRGYAGLALNIFLILIGLFMLTGGTYATCQTIADMYADGTVKGVFTCANARQHIELERRSDGKALLPRPTNITLSGSTQRACYSSGNGPDDPQVNAAKADGELSRTKLHELHVAHGGKMVPFGGYSMPVQYSDLSVGESHKWTREKASLFDVGHMVQHELSGPAATRFLETVTPSSASTLKEGHSTLSCLLHPETGGIVDDTVITKLAPDHFYLVTNAACRKKDLAYIAENIEASPEIQKGVKWAVKEGAGLVALQGPLSADVLEDTLKALKVRDVADLDLKGLYFGQCARVRCDTRKYGGAEDAAELLISRGGYTGEDGFEISVPEASTESFAKALLAVGGEDRLRMVGLGARDSLRLEAGMCLYGHDLDDTTTPIEAGLAWVIPPDRRKGDSAGFHGSETILKQLQPKKDGGGVERKRVGLILKGAPAREGAQIVTENDEVVGTVTSGCPSPTLGQNIAMGYVKFGMHKPGTKVEVLVRGKKRQAEVVKMPFVKSRYWKQAAGTAPG
;
A
#
# COMPACT_ATOMS: atom_id res chain seq x y z
N MET A 1 56.45 57.63 -38.51
CA MET A 1 55.17 58.26 -38.90
C MET A 1 55.31 58.76 -40.34
N PRO A 2 54.22 58.90 -41.14
CA PRO A 2 52.81 58.62 -40.85
C PRO A 2 52.25 57.40 -41.62
N PHE A 3 50.93 57.22 -41.53
CA PHE A 3 49.95 56.47 -42.36
C PHE A 3 50.44 55.52 -43.49
N GLY A 4 49.79 54.35 -43.58
CA GLY A 4 50.06 53.32 -44.60
C GLY A 4 48.90 53.02 -45.55
N LEU A 5 49.18 52.14 -46.51
CA LEU A 5 48.26 51.45 -47.42
C LEU A 5 48.90 50.10 -47.79
N GLY A 6 48.13 49.02 -47.91
CA GLY A 6 48.67 47.66 -48.09
C GLY A 6 48.52 47.08 -49.49
N LYS A 7 49.37 46.08 -49.83
CA LYS A 7 49.09 45.00 -50.81
C LYS A 7 50.19 43.92 -50.84
N SER A 8 49.77 42.67 -51.10
CA SER A 8 50.48 41.58 -51.82
C SER A 8 51.99 41.35 -51.55
N GLY A 9 52.47 40.19 -51.10
CA GLY A 9 51.99 38.82 -51.33
C GLY A 9 53.15 37.88 -51.73
N ARG A 10 52.94 36.55 -51.66
CA ARG A 10 53.91 35.44 -51.91
C ARG A 10 55.07 35.36 -50.88
N LYS A 11 55.68 34.21 -50.60
CA LYS A 11 55.55 32.82 -51.11
C LYS A 11 56.08 31.84 -50.04
N VAL A 12 55.60 30.61 -49.99
CA VAL A 12 56.40 29.35 -49.97
C VAL A 12 55.50 28.24 -50.54
N ASP A 13 56.10 27.26 -51.20
CA ASP A 13 55.47 26.30 -52.11
C ASP A 13 54.87 25.05 -51.43
N ASN A 14 53.96 24.38 -52.14
CA ASN A 14 53.26 23.18 -51.71
C ASN A 14 53.87 21.91 -52.33
N PRO A 15 54.33 20.92 -51.54
CA PRO A 15 54.71 19.60 -52.05
C PRO A 15 53.52 18.63 -52.00
N THR A 16 52.78 18.50 -53.10
CA THR A 16 51.88 17.34 -53.30
C THR A 16 52.68 16.05 -53.25
N ARG A 17 52.26 15.09 -52.43
CA ARG A 17 52.84 13.75 -52.38
C ARG A 17 51.72 12.72 -52.36
N ASP A 18 51.64 11.92 -53.40
CA ASP A 18 50.62 10.89 -53.56
C ASP A 18 50.71 9.85 -52.44
N LEU A 19 49.56 9.38 -51.95
CA LEU A 19 49.46 8.31 -50.96
C LEU A 19 48.75 7.10 -51.56
N ASP A 20 49.38 5.95 -51.38
CA ASP A 20 48.96 4.65 -51.89
C ASP A 20 47.63 4.18 -51.24
N PRO A 21 46.58 3.84 -52.03
CA PRO A 21 45.30 3.35 -51.53
C PRO A 21 45.36 2.09 -50.65
N ASN A 22 46.47 1.34 -50.65
CA ASN A 22 46.60 0.08 -49.89
C ASN A 22 47.29 0.22 -48.51
N SER A 23 47.66 1.42 -48.07
CA SER A 23 48.22 1.62 -46.73
C SER A 23 47.14 1.64 -45.64
N SER A 24 46.97 0.51 -44.94
CA SER A 24 46.06 0.42 -43.78
C SER A 24 46.63 1.19 -42.58
N PRO A 25 45.87 2.08 -41.91
CA PRO A 25 46.33 2.74 -40.70
C PRO A 25 46.54 1.74 -39.56
N ASP A 26 47.73 1.74 -38.96
CA ASP A 26 48.04 0.97 -37.76
C ASP A 26 47.24 1.48 -36.55
N GLY A 27 46.78 0.56 -35.70
CA GLY A 27 45.93 0.82 -34.53
C GLY A 27 46.66 1.42 -33.33
N SER A 28 47.90 1.90 -33.51
CA SER A 28 48.73 2.47 -32.45
C SER A 28 48.36 3.91 -32.07
N ASN A 29 47.81 4.71 -32.99
CA ASN A 29 47.58 6.14 -32.78
C ASN A 29 46.44 6.48 -31.79
N GLU A 30 45.46 5.59 -31.58
CA GLU A 30 44.30 5.90 -30.70
C GLU A 30 44.68 5.94 -29.21
N LYS A 31 45.82 5.35 -28.82
CA LYS A 31 46.38 5.49 -27.46
C LYS A 31 47.12 6.81 -27.23
N ALA A 32 47.71 7.40 -28.28
CA ALA A 32 48.60 8.56 -28.13
C ALA A 32 47.90 9.84 -27.64
N TYR A 33 46.56 9.92 -27.73
CA TYR A 33 45.80 11.09 -27.29
C TYR A 33 45.67 11.20 -25.76
N TYR A 34 45.90 10.11 -25.00
CA TYR A 34 45.74 10.08 -23.55
C TYR A 34 47.01 10.42 -22.75
N ASP A 35 48.19 10.46 -23.38
CA ASP A 35 49.50 10.40 -22.72
C ASP A 35 50.24 11.77 -22.63
N THR A 36 49.52 12.85 -22.29
CA THR A 36 50.12 14.17 -21.97
C THR A 36 49.68 14.71 -20.60
N GLU A 37 49.93 13.92 -19.56
CA GLU A 37 49.54 14.26 -18.19
C GLU A 37 50.42 15.33 -17.54
N ALA A 38 49.77 16.30 -16.89
CA ALA A 38 50.39 17.15 -15.88
C ALA A 38 50.12 16.58 -14.47
N GLN A 39 51.16 16.47 -13.66
CA GLN A 39 51.09 16.03 -12.27
C GLN A 39 51.11 17.23 -11.31
N ASP A 40 50.53 17.09 -10.12
CA ASP A 40 50.75 18.05 -9.03
C ASP A 40 52.06 17.76 -8.26
N ASP A 41 52.44 18.65 -7.32
CA ASP A 41 53.64 18.50 -6.48
C ASP A 41 53.63 17.23 -5.59
N ASN A 42 52.51 16.48 -5.56
CA ASN A 42 52.36 15.21 -4.84
C ASN A 42 52.26 14.01 -5.81
N GLY A 43 52.61 14.18 -7.09
CA GLY A 43 52.61 13.13 -8.11
C GLY A 43 51.21 12.66 -8.56
N ARG A 44 50.16 13.43 -8.28
CA ARG A 44 48.78 13.02 -8.62
C ARG A 44 48.44 13.43 -10.05
N LYS A 45 47.91 12.48 -10.83
CA LYS A 45 47.35 12.71 -12.17
C LYS A 45 46.21 13.74 -12.08
N MET A 46 46.36 14.90 -12.71
CA MET A 46 45.31 15.91 -12.70
C MET A 46 44.30 15.69 -13.83
N SER A 47 43.03 15.44 -13.49
CA SER A 47 41.93 15.69 -14.44
C SER A 47 41.85 17.18 -14.74
N ARG A 48 42.13 17.54 -16.00
CA ARG A 48 42.19 18.92 -16.47
C ARG A 48 40.89 19.30 -17.19
N VAL A 49 39.84 19.56 -16.39
CA VAL A 49 38.67 20.31 -16.87
C VAL A 49 39.18 21.61 -17.51
N ALA A 50 38.90 21.81 -18.79
CA ALA A 50 39.61 22.80 -19.59
C ALA A 50 39.12 24.24 -19.33
N ALA A 51 40.08 25.18 -19.32
CA ALA A 51 39.80 26.60 -19.31
C ALA A 51 39.57 27.08 -20.76
N PRO A 52 38.57 27.94 -21.04
CA PRO A 52 38.17 28.33 -22.40
C PRO A 52 39.23 29.14 -23.18
N GLY A 53 40.38 29.47 -22.58
CA GLY A 53 41.46 30.20 -23.23
C GLY A 53 42.33 29.38 -24.20
N SER A 54 42.09 28.07 -24.36
CA SER A 54 42.86 27.21 -25.28
C SER A 54 42.25 27.06 -26.68
N LEU A 55 41.00 27.48 -26.90
CA LEU A 55 40.28 27.34 -28.16
C LEU A 55 39.66 28.69 -28.55
N THR A 56 40.02 29.22 -29.72
CA THR A 56 39.42 30.47 -30.23
C THR A 56 38.26 30.16 -31.18
N GLY A 57 37.46 31.16 -31.53
CA GLY A 57 36.20 30.96 -32.29
C GLY A 57 36.34 30.36 -33.70
N GLU A 58 37.56 30.24 -34.22
CA GLU A 58 37.85 29.47 -35.44
C GLU A 58 38.14 27.99 -35.14
N THR A 59 38.80 27.68 -34.01
CA THR A 59 39.15 26.31 -33.61
C THR A 59 37.90 25.45 -33.41
N ASP A 60 36.84 26.02 -32.83
CA ASP A 60 35.52 25.35 -32.69
C ASP A 60 34.98 24.80 -34.02
N LYS A 61 35.11 25.56 -35.11
CA LYS A 61 34.65 25.13 -36.44
C LYS A 61 35.61 24.13 -37.08
N LEU A 62 36.90 24.25 -36.79
CA LEU A 62 37.92 23.33 -37.26
C LEU A 62 37.81 21.95 -36.58
N ASP A 63 37.59 21.83 -35.28
CA ASP A 63 37.49 20.51 -34.63
C ASP A 63 36.18 19.79 -34.94
N VAL A 64 35.04 20.49 -34.91
CA VAL A 64 33.75 19.91 -35.35
C VAL A 64 33.82 19.53 -36.84
N GLY A 65 34.44 20.38 -37.68
CA GLY A 65 34.66 20.10 -39.10
C GLY A 65 35.59 18.92 -39.34
N ARG A 66 36.70 18.80 -38.60
CA ARG A 66 37.68 17.72 -38.69
C ARG A 66 37.12 16.38 -38.21
N GLN A 67 36.29 16.38 -37.17
CA GLN A 67 35.50 15.21 -36.79
C GLN A 67 34.51 14.81 -37.91
N MET A 68 33.89 15.78 -38.59
CA MET A 68 33.01 15.52 -39.74
C MET A 68 33.76 15.03 -40.99
N GLU A 69 35.02 15.45 -41.22
CA GLU A 69 35.90 14.89 -42.25
C GLU A 69 36.31 13.45 -41.92
N LEU A 70 36.65 13.15 -40.66
CA LEU A 70 36.95 11.80 -40.19
C LEU A 70 35.71 10.87 -40.34
N GLU A 71 34.51 11.35 -40.01
CA GLU A 71 33.26 10.62 -40.26
C GLU A 71 32.90 10.52 -41.74
N SER A 72 33.43 11.36 -42.63
CA SER A 72 33.03 11.38 -44.06
C SER A 72 33.40 10.10 -44.82
N THR A 73 34.39 9.35 -44.33
CA THR A 73 34.87 8.07 -44.90
C THR A 73 34.10 6.85 -44.38
N ASN A 74 33.29 7.00 -43.33
CA ASN A 74 32.53 5.90 -42.74
C ASN A 74 31.19 5.67 -43.45
N SER A 75 30.79 4.40 -43.58
CA SER A 75 29.51 3.99 -44.18
C SER A 75 28.28 4.38 -43.36
N ILE A 76 28.46 4.67 -42.06
CA ILE A 76 27.44 5.17 -41.14
C ILE A 76 27.89 6.56 -40.68
N LYS A 77 27.05 7.57 -40.91
CA LYS A 77 27.26 8.94 -40.45
C LYS A 77 26.50 9.13 -39.13
N TYR A 78 27.14 9.65 -38.10
CA TYR A 78 26.51 9.77 -36.78
C TYR A 78 25.92 11.16 -36.55
N ARG A 79 26.59 12.23 -36.97
CA ARG A 79 26.07 13.62 -36.92
C ARG A 79 24.97 13.91 -37.95
N THR A 80 23.79 13.33 -37.71
CA THR A 80 22.62 13.43 -38.60
C THR A 80 21.50 14.32 -38.07
N CYS A 81 21.52 14.66 -36.78
CA CYS A 81 20.43 15.33 -36.09
C CYS A 81 20.50 16.87 -36.21
N SER A 82 19.35 17.53 -36.28
CA SER A 82 19.21 19.00 -36.26
C SER A 82 18.39 19.40 -35.03
N TRP A 83 18.53 20.62 -34.51
CA TRP A 83 17.91 21.00 -33.24
C TRP A 83 16.39 20.74 -33.14
N PRO A 84 15.55 20.85 -34.20
CA PRO A 84 14.13 20.48 -34.10
C PRO A 84 13.91 18.96 -34.00
N LYS A 85 14.79 18.15 -34.60
CA LYS A 85 14.79 16.69 -34.41
C LYS A 85 15.29 16.31 -33.02
N THR A 86 16.32 16.99 -32.51
CA THR A 86 16.80 16.81 -31.13
C THR A 86 15.71 17.19 -30.14
N ALA A 87 14.98 18.29 -30.38
CA ALA A 87 13.81 18.66 -29.60
C ALA A 87 12.73 17.56 -29.63
N ALA A 88 12.40 17.02 -30.80
CA ALA A 88 11.44 15.91 -30.92
C ALA A 88 11.91 14.60 -30.25
N LEU A 89 13.22 14.32 -30.24
CA LEU A 89 13.82 13.18 -29.52
C LEU A 89 13.69 13.37 -28.01
N LEU A 90 14.20 14.48 -27.46
CA LEU A 90 14.08 14.83 -26.04
C LEU A 90 12.60 14.80 -25.60
N PHE A 91 11.71 15.40 -26.39
CA PHE A 91 10.27 15.42 -26.12
C PHE A 91 9.63 14.01 -26.13
N SER A 92 10.14 13.06 -26.93
CA SER A 92 9.70 11.65 -26.89
C SER A 92 10.22 10.86 -25.68
N GLU A 93 11.33 11.32 -25.09
CA GLU A 93 11.95 10.74 -23.92
C GLU A 93 11.37 11.30 -22.61
N TYR A 94 11.08 12.61 -22.60
CA TYR A 94 10.67 13.35 -21.41
C TYR A 94 9.13 13.43 -21.30
N ILE A 95 8.40 13.67 -22.42
CA ILE A 95 6.94 13.40 -22.50
C ILE A 95 6.73 11.92 -22.81
N CYS A 96 7.25 11.10 -21.88
CA CYS A 96 6.99 9.68 -21.79
C CYS A 96 5.82 9.40 -20.84
N LEU A 97 5.66 8.13 -20.47
CA LEU A 97 4.62 7.64 -19.59
C LEU A 97 4.59 8.30 -18.20
N ALA A 98 5.72 8.81 -17.70
CA ALA A 98 5.86 9.37 -16.35
C ALA A 98 4.99 10.61 -16.07
N ILE A 99 4.55 11.34 -17.10
CA ILE A 99 3.53 12.40 -17.00
C ILE A 99 2.26 11.93 -16.25
N MET A 100 1.90 10.65 -16.37
CA MET A 100 0.71 10.07 -15.75
C MET A 100 0.81 9.93 -14.22
N SER A 101 1.94 10.35 -13.61
CA SER A 101 2.13 10.51 -12.16
C SER A 101 1.79 11.91 -11.63
N PHE A 102 1.67 12.93 -12.49
CA PHE A 102 1.42 14.32 -12.05
C PHE A 102 0.08 14.50 -11.34
N PRO A 103 -1.05 13.91 -11.78
CA PRO A 103 -2.32 14.00 -11.05
C PRO A 103 -2.24 13.42 -9.63
N TYR A 104 -1.55 12.29 -9.44
CA TYR A 104 -1.26 11.71 -8.13
C TYR A 104 -0.37 12.65 -7.29
N SER A 105 0.72 13.16 -7.86
CA SER A 105 1.67 14.06 -7.17
C SER A 105 1.00 15.36 -6.71
N TYR A 106 0.09 15.92 -7.52
CA TYR A 106 -0.70 17.10 -7.16
C TYR A 106 -1.78 16.78 -6.11
N SER A 107 -2.27 15.53 -6.04
CA SER A 107 -3.19 15.11 -4.98
C SER A 107 -2.53 15.08 -3.59
N VAL A 108 -1.24 14.75 -3.53
CA VAL A 108 -0.43 14.71 -2.29
C VAL A 108 0.07 16.10 -1.87
N LEU A 109 0.54 16.90 -2.83
CA LEU A 109 1.14 18.23 -2.60
C LEU A 109 0.12 19.38 -2.58
N GLY A 110 -1.10 19.14 -3.08
CA GLY A 110 -2.04 20.19 -3.47
C GLY A 110 -1.64 20.87 -4.77
N LEU A 111 -2.63 21.47 -5.45
CA LEU A 111 -2.50 22.00 -6.80
C LEU A 111 -1.44 23.11 -6.93
N VAL A 112 -1.42 24.07 -5.99
CA VAL A 112 -0.51 25.23 -6.07
C VAL A 112 0.93 24.85 -5.71
N PRO A 113 1.23 24.14 -4.60
CA PRO A 113 2.59 23.66 -4.34
C PRO A 113 3.08 22.70 -5.42
N GLY A 114 2.20 21.82 -5.95
CA GLY A 114 2.52 20.94 -7.08
C GLY A 114 2.95 21.70 -8.33
N LEU A 115 2.16 22.69 -8.78
CA LEU A 115 2.50 23.52 -9.94
C LEU A 115 3.77 24.36 -9.73
N ILE A 116 3.97 24.93 -8.54
CA ILE A 116 5.20 25.66 -8.19
C ILE A 116 6.41 24.71 -8.25
N LEU A 117 6.29 23.50 -7.70
CA LEU A 117 7.35 22.51 -7.70
C LEU A 117 7.70 22.04 -9.11
N THR A 118 6.70 21.77 -9.96
CA THR A 118 6.87 21.48 -11.39
C THR A 118 7.71 22.55 -12.09
N VAL A 119 7.40 23.84 -11.88
CA VAL A 119 8.17 24.95 -12.47
C VAL A 119 9.58 25.06 -11.89
N VAL A 120 9.74 24.93 -10.57
CA VAL A 120 11.05 25.03 -9.89
C VAL A 120 11.99 23.89 -10.29
N VAL A 121 11.46 22.66 -10.38
CA VAL A 121 12.20 21.49 -10.88
C VAL A 121 12.60 21.71 -12.34
N ALA A 122 11.65 22.03 -13.23
CA ALA A 122 11.92 22.24 -14.65
C ALA A 122 13.00 23.32 -14.89
N LEU A 123 12.95 24.45 -14.18
CA LEU A 123 13.95 25.51 -14.29
C LEU A 123 15.33 25.10 -13.70
N SER A 124 15.35 24.28 -12.65
CA SER A 124 16.60 23.73 -12.08
C SER A 124 17.24 22.70 -13.00
N VAL A 125 16.43 21.85 -13.63
CA VAL A 125 16.84 20.88 -14.65
C VAL A 125 17.34 21.57 -15.91
N LEU A 126 16.66 22.63 -16.39
CA LEU A 126 17.13 23.44 -17.51
C LEU A 126 18.47 24.09 -17.19
N TYR A 127 18.66 24.59 -15.96
CA TYR A 127 19.93 25.14 -15.51
C TYR A 127 21.06 24.10 -15.54
N THR A 128 20.85 22.88 -15.00
CA THR A 128 21.89 21.83 -15.06
C THR A 128 22.06 21.24 -16.46
N SER A 129 21.02 21.22 -17.30
CA SER A 129 21.10 20.86 -18.72
C SER A 129 21.96 21.83 -19.53
N LEU A 130 21.89 23.13 -19.22
CA LEU A 130 22.78 24.14 -19.81
C LEU A 130 24.23 24.00 -19.30
N ILE A 131 24.44 23.49 -18.08
CA ILE A 131 25.77 23.11 -17.57
C ILE A 131 26.31 21.88 -18.31
N VAL A 132 25.49 20.86 -18.58
CA VAL A 132 25.89 19.70 -19.42
C VAL A 132 26.36 20.19 -20.79
N TRP A 133 25.59 21.08 -21.41
CA TRP A 133 25.92 21.65 -22.72
C TRP A 133 27.23 22.44 -22.72
N GLU A 134 27.46 23.30 -21.71
CA GLU A 134 28.74 24.01 -21.58
C GLU A 134 29.92 23.04 -21.35
N PHE A 135 29.70 21.95 -20.62
CA PHE A 135 30.71 20.92 -20.37
C PHE A 135 31.05 20.12 -21.64
N CYS A 136 30.03 19.64 -22.39
CA CYS A 136 30.22 18.91 -23.64
C CYS A 136 30.81 19.78 -24.77
N LEU A 137 30.59 21.10 -24.77
CA LEU A 137 31.29 22.01 -25.69
C LEU A 137 32.78 22.20 -25.34
N ARG A 138 33.15 22.14 -24.06
CA ARG A 138 34.56 22.17 -23.62
C ARG A 138 35.29 20.85 -23.86
N HIS A 139 34.55 19.74 -23.93
CA HIS A 139 35.07 18.39 -24.03
C HIS A 139 34.37 17.59 -25.16
N PRO A 140 34.64 17.90 -26.45
CA PRO A 140 34.03 17.23 -27.61
C PRO A 140 34.45 15.76 -27.80
N GLU A 141 35.38 15.26 -26.98
CA GLU A 141 35.77 13.86 -26.87
C GLU A 141 34.74 12.99 -26.14
N ILE A 142 33.90 13.58 -25.28
CA ILE A 142 32.92 12.88 -24.45
C ILE A 142 31.79 12.31 -25.31
N ARG A 143 31.44 11.04 -25.07
CA ARG A 143 30.38 10.33 -25.82
C ARG A 143 29.27 9.75 -24.95
N ASP A 144 29.58 9.36 -23.71
CA ASP A 144 28.58 8.96 -22.73
C ASP A 144 28.87 9.51 -21.32
N VAL A 145 27.89 9.37 -20.42
CA VAL A 145 27.92 9.97 -19.08
C VAL A 145 28.99 9.34 -18.15
N CYS A 146 29.53 8.16 -18.48
CA CYS A 146 30.56 7.51 -17.67
C CYS A 146 31.89 8.24 -17.78
N ASP A 147 32.18 8.76 -18.97
CA ASP A 147 33.38 9.56 -19.26
C ASP A 147 33.31 10.89 -18.48
N VAL A 148 32.13 11.54 -18.44
CA VAL A 148 31.86 12.71 -17.58
C VAL A 148 32.13 12.38 -16.11
N GLY A 149 31.59 11.27 -15.61
CA GLY A 149 31.77 10.83 -14.22
C GLY A 149 33.25 10.65 -13.87
N GLN A 150 34.04 10.03 -14.74
CA GLN A 150 35.48 9.89 -14.56
C GLN A 150 36.19 11.26 -14.53
N MET A 151 35.89 12.14 -15.48
CA MET A 151 36.56 13.44 -15.63
C MET A 151 36.26 14.40 -14.47
N LEU A 152 35.03 14.43 -13.96
CA LEU A 152 34.67 15.29 -12.82
C LEU A 152 35.43 14.92 -11.53
N TYR A 153 35.70 13.64 -11.32
CA TYR A 153 36.31 13.10 -10.10
C TYR A 153 37.75 12.62 -10.33
N TRP A 154 38.63 13.55 -10.74
CA TRP A 154 40.09 13.36 -10.83
C TRP A 154 40.55 12.16 -11.68
N ASN A 155 39.81 11.84 -12.76
CA ASN A 155 40.08 10.72 -13.65
C ASN A 155 40.05 9.32 -12.98
N TRP A 156 39.43 9.21 -11.80
CA TRP A 156 39.37 7.97 -11.03
C TRP A 156 38.54 6.89 -11.76
N THR A 157 39.22 5.82 -12.19
CA THR A 157 38.61 4.72 -12.94
C THR A 157 37.48 4.00 -12.21
N TRP A 158 37.50 3.96 -10.87
CA TRP A 158 36.40 3.38 -10.09
C TRP A 158 35.10 4.20 -10.20
N VAL A 159 35.20 5.52 -10.41
CA VAL A 159 34.04 6.39 -10.64
C VAL A 159 33.46 6.15 -12.03
N TRP A 160 34.29 5.84 -13.03
CA TRP A 160 33.82 5.35 -14.34
C TRP A 160 32.98 4.09 -14.18
N TYR A 161 33.48 3.08 -13.45
CA TYR A 161 32.75 1.82 -13.22
C TYR A 161 31.45 2.01 -12.41
N LEU A 162 31.45 2.88 -11.39
CA LEU A 162 30.23 3.23 -10.65
C LEU A 162 29.19 3.90 -11.57
N THR A 163 29.63 4.85 -12.39
CA THR A 163 28.75 5.58 -13.33
C THR A 163 28.21 4.64 -14.40
N ALA A 164 29.04 3.70 -14.91
CA ALA A 164 28.62 2.67 -15.86
C ALA A 164 27.62 1.68 -15.24
N PHE A 165 27.80 1.29 -13.98
CA PHE A 165 26.80 0.49 -13.24
C PHE A 165 25.47 1.24 -13.12
N MET A 166 25.50 2.51 -12.69
CA MET A 166 24.30 3.35 -12.57
C MET A 166 23.60 3.54 -13.93
N PHE A 167 24.35 3.81 -15.00
CA PHE A 167 23.83 3.96 -16.35
C PHE A 167 23.11 2.68 -16.84
N ILE A 168 23.77 1.52 -16.73
CA ILE A 168 23.17 0.24 -17.12
C ILE A 168 21.94 -0.08 -16.26
N PHE A 169 22.02 0.15 -14.94
CA PHE A 169 20.93 -0.21 -14.02
C PHE A 169 19.72 0.72 -14.16
N ASN A 170 19.92 2.04 -14.29
CA ASN A 170 18.87 3.01 -14.61
C ASN A 170 18.13 2.61 -15.89
N ASN A 171 18.85 2.43 -17.00
CA ASN A 171 18.25 2.07 -18.28
C ASN A 171 17.52 0.70 -18.23
N THR A 172 17.90 -0.18 -17.31
CA THR A 172 17.22 -1.48 -17.09
C THR A 172 15.99 -1.35 -16.19
N MET A 173 15.99 -0.43 -15.22
CA MET A 173 14.78 -0.05 -14.47
C MET A 173 13.76 0.66 -15.38
N ILE A 174 14.21 1.49 -16.33
CA ILE A 174 13.33 2.08 -17.36
C ILE A 174 12.71 0.99 -18.24
N GLN A 175 13.50 0.01 -18.73
CA GLN A 175 12.94 -1.17 -19.41
C GLN A 175 11.91 -1.89 -18.52
N GLY A 176 12.15 -1.98 -17.20
CA GLY A 176 11.21 -2.55 -16.22
C GLY A 176 9.89 -1.78 -16.11
N LEU A 177 9.93 -0.44 -16.08
CA LEU A 177 8.75 0.43 -16.11
C LEU A 177 7.90 0.18 -17.37
N HIS A 178 8.57 -0.03 -18.51
CA HIS A 178 7.93 -0.39 -19.77
C HIS A 178 7.31 -1.81 -19.76
N VAL A 179 7.91 -2.78 -19.06
CA VAL A 179 7.29 -4.11 -18.84
C VAL A 179 6.07 -4.00 -17.93
N LEU A 180 6.17 -3.27 -16.82
CA LEU A 180 5.09 -3.10 -15.84
C LEU A 180 3.83 -2.53 -16.49
N THR A 181 3.91 -1.34 -17.10
CA THR A 181 2.72 -0.72 -17.69
C THR A 181 2.32 -1.34 -19.04
N GLY A 182 3.23 -2.05 -19.71
CA GLY A 182 2.87 -2.97 -20.80
C GLY A 182 1.95 -4.10 -20.33
N ALA A 183 2.20 -4.66 -19.13
CA ALA A 183 1.34 -5.67 -18.51
C ALA A 183 -0.01 -5.08 -18.05
N GLU A 184 -0.01 -3.87 -17.48
CA GLU A 184 -1.24 -3.14 -17.13
C GLU A 184 -2.11 -2.85 -18.36
N TYR A 185 -1.49 -2.46 -19.47
CA TYR A 185 -2.17 -2.25 -20.75
C TYR A 185 -2.82 -3.53 -21.26
N LEU A 186 -2.06 -4.63 -21.37
CA LEU A 186 -2.59 -5.92 -21.83
C LEU A 186 -3.70 -6.46 -20.92
N ASN A 187 -3.59 -6.30 -19.59
CA ASN A 187 -4.66 -6.65 -18.68
C ASN A 187 -5.89 -5.76 -18.87
N THR A 188 -5.71 -4.45 -19.05
CA THR A 188 -6.82 -3.50 -19.27
C THR A 188 -7.59 -3.85 -20.53
N MET A 189 -6.90 -4.15 -21.63
CA MET A 189 -7.55 -4.56 -22.87
C MET A 189 -8.30 -5.89 -22.71
N SER A 190 -7.62 -6.92 -22.20
CA SER A 190 -8.14 -8.30 -22.11
C SER A 190 -9.13 -8.57 -20.97
N GLY A 191 -9.29 -7.65 -20.01
CA GLY A 191 -10.05 -7.89 -18.78
C GLY A 191 -9.35 -8.80 -17.76
N GLY A 192 -8.06 -9.13 -17.97
CA GLY A 192 -7.30 -10.05 -17.12
C GLY A 192 -7.41 -11.52 -17.54
N ALA A 193 -7.47 -11.79 -18.85
CA ALA A 193 -7.47 -13.15 -19.41
C ALA A 193 -6.17 -13.93 -19.13
N VAL A 194 -5.07 -13.22 -18.85
CA VAL A 194 -3.83 -13.73 -18.26
C VAL A 194 -3.55 -12.89 -17.00
N CYS A 195 -2.85 -13.45 -16.01
CA CYS A 195 -2.42 -12.67 -14.84
C CYS A 195 -1.31 -11.67 -15.21
N THR A 196 -1.16 -10.57 -14.47
CA THR A 196 -0.21 -9.48 -14.81
C THR A 196 1.20 -10.00 -15.08
N VAL A 197 1.72 -10.92 -14.26
CA VAL A 197 3.05 -11.56 -14.42
C VAL A 197 3.24 -12.20 -15.80
N GLY A 198 2.19 -12.85 -16.33
CA GLY A 198 2.22 -13.47 -17.65
C GLY A 198 2.18 -12.44 -18.77
N PHE A 199 1.46 -11.33 -18.59
CA PHE A 199 1.50 -10.21 -19.53
C PHE A 199 2.84 -9.45 -19.49
N GLY A 200 3.49 -9.33 -18.34
CA GLY A 200 4.85 -8.80 -18.21
C GLY A 200 5.87 -9.63 -18.99
N ALA A 201 5.82 -10.95 -18.84
CA ALA A 201 6.66 -11.86 -19.63
C ALA A 201 6.39 -11.75 -21.16
N ILE A 202 5.13 -11.65 -21.57
CA ILE A 202 4.75 -11.43 -22.99
C ILE A 202 5.29 -10.09 -23.50
N TRP A 203 5.17 -9.01 -22.71
CA TRP A 203 5.64 -7.67 -23.10
C TRP A 203 7.17 -7.60 -23.17
N ALA A 204 7.89 -8.24 -22.25
CA ALA A 204 9.34 -8.33 -22.28
C ALA A 204 9.84 -9.08 -23.54
N VAL A 205 9.18 -10.17 -23.93
CA VAL A 205 9.52 -10.91 -25.17
C VAL A 205 9.21 -10.07 -26.43
N LEU A 206 8.08 -9.38 -26.47
CA LEU A 206 7.73 -8.47 -27.56
C LEU A 206 8.78 -7.35 -27.71
N SER A 207 9.12 -6.68 -26.61
CA SER A 207 10.08 -5.57 -26.60
C SER A 207 11.52 -6.04 -26.88
N TRP A 208 11.90 -7.26 -26.48
CA TRP A 208 13.16 -7.90 -26.89
C TRP A 208 13.24 -8.08 -28.41
N ILE A 209 12.19 -8.61 -29.04
CA ILE A 209 12.11 -8.76 -30.51
C ILE A 209 12.21 -7.38 -31.19
N CYS A 210 11.48 -6.38 -30.69
CA CYS A 210 11.54 -5.00 -31.19
C CYS A 210 12.90 -4.32 -30.95
N SER A 211 13.75 -4.82 -30.06
CA SER A 211 15.10 -4.30 -29.79
C SER A 211 16.20 -4.91 -30.67
N LEU A 212 15.91 -5.96 -31.45
CA LEU A 212 16.90 -6.59 -32.33
C LEU A 212 17.52 -5.65 -33.39
N PRO A 213 16.81 -4.66 -33.98
CA PRO A 213 17.39 -3.70 -34.93
C PRO A 213 18.50 -2.83 -34.31
N ARG A 214 19.64 -2.71 -35.00
CA ARG A 214 20.84 -1.99 -34.50
C ARG A 214 20.92 -0.51 -34.86
N THR A 215 20.02 -0.01 -35.71
CA THR A 215 20.25 1.22 -36.50
C THR A 215 19.40 2.41 -36.02
N PHE A 216 20.08 3.45 -35.55
CA PHE A 216 19.45 4.61 -34.89
C PHE A 216 18.61 5.52 -35.83
N ASP A 217 18.86 5.54 -37.15
CA ASP A 217 18.02 6.33 -38.10
C ASP A 217 16.54 5.88 -38.11
N THR A 218 16.29 4.59 -37.91
CA THR A 218 14.93 4.05 -37.74
C THR A 218 14.31 4.57 -36.45
N LEU A 219 15.10 4.65 -35.37
CA LEU A 219 14.64 5.08 -34.05
C LEU A 219 14.19 6.55 -34.03
N SER A 220 14.91 7.46 -34.70
CA SER A 220 14.51 8.89 -34.74
C SER A 220 13.13 9.14 -35.37
N LYS A 221 12.74 8.32 -36.36
CA LYS A 221 11.41 8.38 -37.00
C LYS A 221 10.33 7.82 -36.07
N LEU A 222 10.62 6.70 -35.40
CA LEU A 222 9.73 6.08 -34.41
C LEU A 222 9.55 6.96 -33.15
N ALA A 223 10.59 7.65 -32.69
CA ALA A 223 10.55 8.63 -31.60
C ALA A 223 9.56 9.76 -31.87
N THR A 224 9.64 10.37 -33.07
CA THR A 224 8.74 11.46 -33.47
C THR A 224 7.28 10.99 -33.55
N LEU A 225 7.06 9.74 -34.00
CA LEU A 225 5.74 9.11 -34.02
C LEU A 225 5.23 8.81 -32.60
N SER A 226 6.09 8.26 -31.75
CA SER A 226 5.81 7.97 -30.33
C SER A 226 5.41 9.22 -29.56
N ALA A 227 6.15 10.32 -29.66
CA ALA A 227 5.80 11.61 -29.05
C ALA A 227 4.39 12.11 -29.45
N PHE A 228 4.06 12.05 -30.74
CA PHE A 228 2.74 12.43 -31.25
C PHE A 228 1.62 11.55 -30.69
N PHE A 229 1.86 10.23 -30.60
CA PHE A 229 0.92 9.26 -30.04
C PHE A 229 0.77 9.41 -28.51
N THR A 230 1.85 9.69 -27.76
CA THR A 230 1.77 10.07 -26.33
C THR A 230 0.92 11.32 -26.15
N PHE A 231 1.17 12.38 -26.94
CA PHE A 231 0.43 13.64 -26.82
C PHE A 231 -1.08 13.43 -27.03
N ILE A 232 -1.48 12.62 -28.01
CA ILE A 232 -2.89 12.23 -28.20
C ILE A 232 -3.42 11.41 -27.01
N SER A 233 -2.68 10.40 -26.57
CA SER A 233 -3.06 9.54 -25.43
C SER A 233 -3.35 10.35 -24.15
N VAL A 234 -2.44 11.27 -23.84
CA VAL A 234 -2.48 12.19 -22.71
C VAL A 234 -3.64 13.19 -22.84
N LEU A 235 -3.80 13.81 -24.00
CA LEU A 235 -4.88 14.76 -24.26
C LEU A 235 -6.26 14.09 -24.18
N LEU A 236 -6.39 12.87 -24.72
CA LEU A 236 -7.61 12.08 -24.59
C LEU A 236 -7.90 11.71 -23.13
N ALA A 237 -6.90 11.33 -22.33
CA ALA A 237 -7.13 11.06 -20.91
C ALA A 237 -7.62 12.30 -20.15
N ALA A 238 -7.05 13.47 -20.42
CA ALA A 238 -7.49 14.74 -19.82
C ALA A 238 -8.90 15.16 -20.29
N ILE A 239 -9.23 14.98 -21.57
CA ILE A 239 -10.57 15.25 -22.11
C ILE A 239 -11.60 14.29 -21.51
N PHE A 240 -11.31 12.98 -21.48
CA PHE A 240 -12.26 11.99 -20.97
C PHE A 240 -12.54 12.15 -19.48
N ALA A 241 -11.52 12.46 -18.66
CA ALA A 241 -11.72 12.78 -17.25
C ALA A 241 -12.67 13.99 -17.04
N GLY A 242 -12.65 14.98 -17.95
CA GLY A 242 -13.55 16.13 -17.93
C GLY A 242 -14.89 15.96 -18.65
N VAL A 243 -15.17 14.77 -19.21
CA VAL A 243 -16.39 14.47 -19.99
C VAL A 243 -17.19 13.30 -19.40
N GLU A 244 -16.57 12.40 -18.64
CA GLU A 244 -17.31 11.34 -17.93
C GLU A 244 -18.07 11.89 -16.71
N ASP A 245 -19.27 11.35 -16.44
CA ASP A 245 -20.14 11.81 -15.35
C ASP A 245 -19.51 11.72 -13.96
N HIS A 246 -18.49 10.85 -13.81
CA HIS A 246 -17.73 10.63 -12.57
C HIS A 246 -16.51 9.73 -12.82
N PRO A 247 -15.43 9.87 -12.02
CA PRO A 247 -14.24 9.02 -12.11
C PRO A 247 -14.47 7.59 -11.61
N PHE A 248 -13.48 6.73 -11.85
CA PHE A 248 -13.48 5.33 -11.41
C PHE A 248 -13.67 5.20 -9.89
N ASN A 249 -14.50 4.25 -9.48
CA ASN A 249 -14.91 4.02 -8.08
C ASN A 249 -15.62 5.20 -7.37
N TYR A 250 -16.17 6.19 -8.08
CA TYR A 250 -17.08 7.19 -7.49
C TYR A 250 -18.34 6.54 -6.90
N ASN A 251 -18.69 6.92 -5.67
CA ASN A 251 -19.87 6.42 -4.96
C ASN A 251 -20.78 7.58 -4.50
N LYS A 252 -21.98 7.62 -5.07
CA LYS A 252 -22.98 8.68 -4.85
C LYS A 252 -23.91 8.37 -3.67
N GLY A 253 -23.38 8.48 -2.45
CA GLY A 253 -24.18 8.38 -1.22
C GLY A 253 -23.57 7.60 -0.05
N GLY A 254 -22.31 7.17 -0.14
CA GLY A 254 -21.63 6.52 0.99
C GLY A 254 -21.26 7.47 2.16
N PRO A 255 -20.68 6.95 3.25
CA PRO A 255 -20.25 7.75 4.41
C PRO A 255 -19.01 8.61 4.11
N LYS A 256 -18.89 9.78 4.76
CA LYS A 256 -17.76 10.70 4.62
C LYS A 256 -16.42 10.01 4.96
N GLY A 257 -15.37 10.37 4.23
CA GLY A 257 -14.07 9.71 4.35
C GLY A 257 -14.03 8.29 3.76
N THR A 258 -14.96 7.94 2.88
CA THR A 258 -14.78 6.87 1.87
C THR A 258 -14.55 7.50 0.49
N PHE A 259 -14.45 6.69 -0.58
CA PHE A 259 -14.44 7.15 -1.98
C PHE A 259 -15.86 7.67 -2.35
N VAL A 260 -16.20 8.86 -1.83
CA VAL A 260 -17.59 9.36 -1.67
C VAL A 260 -17.70 10.83 -2.02
N GLY A 261 -18.73 11.15 -2.81
CA GLY A 261 -19.03 12.52 -3.23
C GLY A 261 -18.03 13.07 -4.25
N GLU A 262 -18.15 14.36 -4.52
CA GLU A 262 -17.46 15.00 -5.64
C GLU A 262 -15.92 15.05 -5.48
N PRO A 263 -15.17 15.06 -6.61
CA PRO A 263 -13.74 15.36 -6.65
C PRO A 263 -13.36 16.56 -5.78
N THR A 264 -12.57 16.32 -4.73
CA THR A 264 -12.11 17.34 -3.79
C THR A 264 -10.69 17.75 -4.15
N VAL A 265 -10.55 18.89 -4.81
CA VAL A 265 -9.26 19.48 -5.19
C VAL A 265 -8.71 20.29 -4.02
N LEU A 266 -7.52 19.93 -3.54
CA LEU A 266 -6.83 20.68 -2.50
C LEU A 266 -5.89 21.72 -3.14
N VAL A 267 -6.05 22.99 -2.75
CA VAL A 267 -5.18 24.08 -3.23
C VAL A 267 -3.75 23.92 -2.71
N VAL A 268 -3.60 23.41 -1.49
CA VAL A 268 -2.33 23.11 -0.81
C VAL A 268 -2.44 21.75 -0.14
N ALA A 269 -1.31 21.06 0.07
CA ALA A 269 -1.23 19.80 0.80
C ALA A 269 -2.08 19.80 2.08
N ALA A 270 -2.78 18.69 2.35
CA ALA A 270 -3.50 18.57 3.61
C ALA A 270 -2.52 18.55 4.78
N LYS A 271 -3.00 18.88 5.99
CA LYS A 271 -2.16 19.19 7.17
C LYS A 271 -1.26 18.06 7.70
N ASN A 272 -1.21 16.91 7.02
CA ASN A 272 -0.53 15.68 7.47
C ASN A 272 0.25 14.98 6.37
N THR A 273 0.36 15.56 5.16
CA THR A 273 1.19 15.02 4.09
C THR A 273 2.58 14.73 4.67
N GLY A 274 2.87 13.45 4.87
CA GLY A 274 4.04 13.01 5.60
C GLY A 274 5.31 13.26 4.78
N PHE A 275 6.46 13.22 5.45
CA PHE A 275 7.74 13.30 4.75
C PHE A 275 7.82 12.28 3.61
N VAL A 276 7.41 11.03 3.86
CA VAL A 276 7.44 9.94 2.88
C VAL A 276 6.60 10.27 1.63
N SER A 277 5.31 10.56 1.78
CA SER A 277 4.45 10.83 0.62
C SER A 277 4.79 12.15 -0.09
N GLY A 278 5.12 13.21 0.65
CA GLY A 278 5.56 14.48 0.06
C GLY A 278 6.88 14.36 -0.72
N MET A 279 7.83 13.57 -0.21
CA MET A 279 9.08 13.24 -0.90
C MET A 279 8.81 12.39 -2.15
N ASN A 280 7.94 11.39 -2.05
CA ASN A 280 7.58 10.52 -3.18
C ASN A 280 6.95 11.30 -4.36
N ALA A 281 6.04 12.24 -4.04
CA ALA A 281 5.46 13.15 -5.03
C ALA A 281 6.49 14.11 -5.66
N PHE A 282 7.47 14.59 -4.88
CA PHE A 282 8.59 15.37 -5.42
C PHE A 282 9.51 14.55 -6.34
N LEU A 283 9.81 13.29 -5.98
CA LEU A 283 10.62 12.39 -6.81
C LEU A 283 9.93 12.03 -8.12
N ASN A 284 8.60 11.80 -8.12
CA ASN A 284 7.83 11.56 -9.34
C ASN A 284 7.86 12.75 -10.32
N ILE A 285 7.70 13.96 -9.80
CA ILE A 285 7.84 15.20 -10.59
C ILE A 285 9.29 15.34 -11.09
N SER A 286 10.29 15.11 -10.24
CA SER A 286 11.72 15.21 -10.57
C SER A 286 12.13 14.27 -11.70
N TYR A 287 11.75 12.99 -11.58
CA TYR A 287 12.04 11.95 -12.56
C TYR A 287 11.64 12.34 -13.99
N THR A 288 10.45 12.93 -14.14
CA THR A 288 9.87 13.22 -15.46
C THR A 288 10.61 14.36 -16.19
N PHE A 289 11.43 15.15 -15.50
CA PHE A 289 12.26 16.19 -16.10
C PHE A 289 13.73 15.79 -16.28
N ILE A 290 14.25 14.80 -15.54
CA ILE A 290 15.70 14.56 -15.43
C ILE A 290 16.19 13.56 -16.50
N GLY A 291 16.56 14.10 -17.66
CA GLY A 291 17.12 13.35 -18.79
C GLY A 291 18.60 13.62 -19.11
N GLN A 292 19.32 14.35 -18.25
CA GLN A 292 20.73 14.73 -18.44
C GLN A 292 21.68 13.54 -18.68
N ILE A 293 21.25 12.31 -18.37
CA ILE A 293 21.97 11.06 -18.63
C ILE A 293 22.16 10.75 -20.14
N THR A 294 21.23 11.18 -21.00
CA THR A 294 21.27 10.97 -22.47
C THR A 294 21.80 12.19 -23.23
N ILE A 295 21.75 13.38 -22.62
CA ILE A 295 22.16 14.67 -23.23
C ILE A 295 23.54 14.62 -23.92
N PRO A 296 24.62 14.08 -23.33
CA PRO A 296 25.93 14.02 -24.00
C PRO A 296 25.87 13.30 -25.36
N SER A 297 25.13 12.19 -25.43
CA SER A 297 24.95 11.42 -26.67
C SER A 297 24.12 12.17 -27.70
N PHE A 298 23.07 12.89 -27.30
CA PHE A 298 22.31 13.75 -28.21
C PHE A 298 23.14 14.92 -28.76
N ILE A 299 23.94 15.58 -27.92
CA ILE A 299 24.86 16.64 -28.34
C ILE A 299 25.88 16.09 -29.35
N ALA A 300 26.41 14.88 -29.11
CA ALA A 300 27.37 14.24 -30.02
C ALA A 300 26.78 13.94 -31.42
N GLU A 301 25.50 13.57 -31.52
CA GLU A 301 24.78 13.30 -32.79
C GLU A 301 24.21 14.56 -33.49
N MET A 302 24.34 15.75 -32.89
CA MET A 302 23.93 17.01 -33.54
C MET A 302 24.91 17.47 -34.63
N LYS A 303 24.36 18.02 -35.71
CA LYS A 303 25.10 18.74 -36.77
C LYS A 303 25.70 20.07 -36.31
N GLU A 304 25.08 20.71 -35.33
CA GLU A 304 25.51 21.99 -34.76
C GLU A 304 25.24 21.95 -33.24
N PRO A 305 26.19 21.44 -32.44
CA PRO A 305 26.06 21.33 -30.97
C PRO A 305 25.71 22.65 -30.27
N LYS A 306 26.05 23.81 -30.86
CA LYS A 306 25.75 25.13 -30.30
C LYS A 306 24.26 25.48 -30.32
N ASP A 307 23.46 24.80 -31.14
CA ASP A 307 22.01 24.99 -31.22
C ASP A 307 21.23 24.18 -30.17
N PHE A 308 21.88 23.29 -29.41
CA PHE A 308 21.21 22.44 -28.40
C PHE A 308 20.34 23.21 -27.36
N PRO A 309 20.72 24.40 -26.86
CA PRO A 309 19.85 25.18 -25.98
C PRO A 309 18.50 25.56 -26.59
N LYS A 310 18.39 25.67 -27.93
CA LYS A 310 17.11 25.93 -28.61
C LYS A 310 16.15 24.77 -28.42
N ALA A 311 16.67 23.53 -28.45
CA ALA A 311 15.90 22.34 -28.17
C ALA A 311 15.49 22.31 -26.68
N LEU A 312 16.43 22.49 -25.75
CA LEU A 312 16.15 22.53 -24.31
C LEU A 312 15.04 23.52 -23.95
N TRP A 313 15.14 24.79 -24.38
CA TRP A 313 14.15 25.81 -24.05
C TRP A 313 12.75 25.50 -24.59
N VAL A 314 12.64 25.02 -25.83
CA VAL A 314 11.33 24.63 -26.41
C VAL A 314 10.73 23.45 -25.66
N VAL A 315 11.54 22.42 -25.38
CA VAL A 315 11.13 21.21 -24.68
C VAL A 315 10.65 21.55 -23.25
N THR A 316 11.47 22.24 -22.45
CA THR A 316 11.10 22.64 -21.08
C THR A 316 9.85 23.52 -21.00
N ILE A 317 9.66 24.45 -21.95
CA ILE A 317 8.45 25.29 -21.99
C ILE A 317 7.22 24.43 -22.29
N CYS A 318 7.30 23.53 -23.27
CA CYS A 318 6.19 22.65 -23.62
C CYS A 318 5.87 21.65 -22.49
N GLU A 319 6.85 21.18 -21.73
CA GLU A 319 6.66 20.28 -20.58
C GLU A 319 5.97 20.98 -19.41
N ILE A 320 6.43 22.17 -19.01
CA ILE A 320 5.78 22.96 -17.95
C ILE A 320 4.31 23.20 -18.29
N LEU A 321 4.00 23.48 -19.57
CA LEU A 321 2.64 23.68 -20.04
C LEU A 321 1.83 22.37 -20.08
N VAL A 322 2.37 21.30 -20.67
CA VAL A 322 1.64 20.02 -20.84
C VAL A 322 1.49 19.28 -19.52
N PHE A 323 2.56 19.10 -18.74
CA PHE A 323 2.51 18.43 -17.43
C PHE A 323 1.71 19.25 -16.42
N GLY A 324 1.88 20.58 -16.45
CA GLY A 324 1.09 21.52 -15.66
C GLY A 324 -0.41 21.39 -15.95
N LEU A 325 -0.81 21.51 -17.23
CA LEU A 325 -2.20 21.44 -17.66
C LEU A 325 -2.82 20.06 -17.42
N VAL A 326 -2.19 18.98 -17.88
CA VAL A 326 -2.70 17.61 -17.77
C VAL A 326 -2.82 17.18 -16.31
N GLY A 327 -1.76 17.42 -15.52
CA GLY A 327 -1.75 17.17 -14.09
C GLY A 327 -2.90 17.89 -13.38
N SER A 328 -3.10 19.17 -13.71
CA SER A 328 -4.18 20.00 -13.12
C SER A 328 -5.57 19.58 -13.56
N VAL A 329 -5.78 19.29 -14.85
CA VAL A 329 -7.09 18.94 -15.42
C VAL A 329 -7.55 17.59 -14.91
N ILE A 330 -6.70 16.56 -14.97
CA ILE A 330 -7.07 15.23 -14.45
C ILE A 330 -7.31 15.34 -12.94
N TYR A 331 -6.43 16.01 -12.18
CA TYR A 331 -6.65 16.24 -10.73
C TYR A 331 -7.92 17.04 -10.42
N ALA A 332 -8.35 17.97 -11.28
CA ALA A 332 -9.59 18.71 -11.09
C ALA A 332 -10.84 17.81 -11.14
N TYR A 333 -10.85 16.81 -12.03
CA TYR A 333 -11.99 15.90 -12.22
C TYR A 333 -11.89 14.57 -11.46
N THR A 334 -10.71 14.20 -10.97
CA THR A 334 -10.49 12.99 -10.14
C THR A 334 -10.26 13.32 -8.66
N GLY A 335 -9.92 14.56 -8.34
CA GLY A 335 -9.76 15.06 -6.98
C GLY A 335 -8.69 14.33 -6.17
N THR A 336 -8.67 14.57 -4.87
CA THR A 336 -7.71 13.92 -3.97
C THR A 336 -8.07 12.45 -3.72
N GLN A 337 -9.31 12.05 -4.01
CA GLN A 337 -9.85 10.76 -3.62
C GLN A 337 -9.85 9.70 -4.74
N TYR A 338 -9.89 10.09 -6.03
CA TYR A 338 -10.00 9.15 -7.15
C TYR A 338 -8.75 9.09 -8.05
N ASN A 339 -7.64 9.75 -7.66
CA ASN A 339 -6.35 9.61 -8.34
C ASN A 339 -5.63 8.29 -8.02
N VAL A 340 -4.88 7.82 -9.02
CA VAL A 340 -4.03 6.61 -9.04
C VAL A 340 -2.89 6.83 -10.04
N SER A 341 -1.87 5.97 -10.07
CA SER A 341 -0.84 6.01 -11.13
C SER A 341 -0.73 4.68 -11.90
N PRO A 342 -0.45 4.70 -13.22
CA PRO A 342 -0.63 5.85 -14.12
C PRO A 342 -2.12 6.27 -14.20
N ALA A 343 -2.40 7.57 -14.31
CA ALA A 343 -3.75 8.13 -14.16
C ALA A 343 -4.81 7.66 -15.18
N PHE A 344 -4.47 6.86 -16.21
CA PHE A 344 -5.45 6.07 -16.98
C PHE A 344 -6.31 5.17 -16.06
N GLY A 345 -5.77 4.76 -14.90
CA GLY A 345 -6.50 3.98 -13.92
C GLY A 345 -7.73 4.70 -13.34
N ALA A 346 -7.71 6.04 -13.28
CA ALA A 346 -8.75 6.87 -12.69
C ALA A 346 -9.99 7.08 -13.60
N LEU A 347 -9.89 6.77 -14.89
CA LEU A 347 -11.00 6.89 -15.83
C LEU A 347 -12.08 5.85 -15.54
N GLY A 348 -13.29 6.32 -15.23
CA GLY A 348 -14.45 5.50 -14.91
C GLY A 348 -14.98 4.70 -16.10
N ASN A 349 -14.99 5.31 -17.28
CA ASN A 349 -15.51 4.68 -18.49
C ASN A 349 -14.46 3.75 -19.15
N GLU A 350 -14.73 2.44 -19.15
CA GLU A 350 -13.87 1.40 -19.74
C GLU A 350 -13.54 1.65 -21.23
N LEU A 351 -14.43 2.29 -22.02
CA LEU A 351 -14.12 2.66 -23.40
C LEU A 351 -13.11 3.81 -23.47
N TYR A 352 -13.34 4.88 -22.70
CA TYR A 352 -12.44 6.05 -22.63
C TYR A 352 -11.04 5.65 -22.17
N LYS A 353 -10.98 4.79 -21.15
CA LYS A 353 -9.76 4.17 -20.62
C LYS A 353 -9.02 3.36 -21.69
N LYS A 354 -9.70 2.43 -22.37
CA LYS A 354 -9.07 1.60 -23.42
C LYS A 354 -8.63 2.40 -24.64
N VAL A 355 -9.40 3.42 -25.05
CA VAL A 355 -9.06 4.29 -26.18
C VAL A 355 -7.84 5.15 -25.84
N SER A 356 -7.88 5.94 -24.76
CA SER A 356 -6.77 6.81 -24.37
C SER A 356 -5.47 6.03 -24.15
N PHE A 357 -5.51 4.94 -23.39
CA PHE A 357 -4.34 4.12 -23.09
C PHE A 357 -3.78 3.39 -24.34
N SER A 358 -4.63 3.03 -25.31
CA SER A 358 -4.16 2.41 -26.58
C SER A 358 -3.36 3.37 -27.46
N PHE A 359 -3.52 4.69 -27.34
CA PHE A 359 -2.63 5.64 -28.02
C PHE A 359 -1.22 5.66 -27.40
N MET A 360 -1.00 5.13 -26.19
CA MET A 360 0.34 5.05 -25.57
C MET A 360 1.19 3.89 -26.13
N ILE A 361 0.60 2.89 -26.81
CA ILE A 361 1.31 1.66 -27.25
C ILE A 361 2.64 1.94 -27.98
N PRO A 362 2.73 2.88 -28.96
CA PRO A 362 3.98 3.14 -29.65
C PRO A 362 5.09 3.54 -28.68
N THR A 363 4.78 4.33 -27.65
CA THR A 363 5.69 4.79 -26.60
C THR A 363 6.01 3.68 -25.59
N LEU A 364 5.02 2.87 -25.20
CA LEU A 364 5.21 1.72 -24.31
C LEU A 364 6.21 0.69 -24.88
N ILE A 365 6.29 0.56 -26.21
CA ILE A 365 7.27 -0.31 -26.88
C ILE A 365 8.56 0.48 -27.19
N PHE A 366 8.46 1.62 -27.89
CA PHE A 366 9.61 2.32 -28.47
C PHE A 366 10.63 2.79 -27.44
N LEU A 367 10.19 3.40 -26.34
CA LEU A 367 11.12 4.04 -25.40
C LEU A 367 11.89 2.98 -24.58
N GLY A 368 11.22 1.92 -24.14
CA GLY A 368 11.91 0.75 -23.57
C GLY A 368 12.90 0.10 -24.54
N VAL A 369 12.53 -0.03 -25.82
CA VAL A 369 13.42 -0.49 -26.91
C VAL A 369 14.63 0.44 -27.10
N LEU A 370 14.46 1.76 -27.00
CA LEU A 370 15.54 2.74 -27.09
C LEU A 370 16.57 2.53 -25.98
N TYR A 371 16.14 2.48 -24.71
CA TYR A 371 17.02 2.27 -23.56
C TYR A 371 17.69 0.88 -23.56
N ALA A 372 16.99 -0.16 -24.01
CA ALA A 372 17.58 -1.48 -24.25
C ALA A 372 18.68 -1.42 -25.32
N SER A 373 18.42 -0.75 -26.44
CA SER A 373 19.35 -0.63 -27.58
C SER A 373 20.59 0.22 -27.22
N VAL A 374 20.41 1.30 -26.47
CA VAL A 374 21.50 2.14 -25.95
C VAL A 374 22.40 1.33 -25.01
N THR A 375 21.80 0.61 -24.06
CA THR A 375 22.53 -0.23 -23.09
C THR A 375 23.25 -1.39 -23.77
N ALA A 376 22.60 -2.07 -24.71
CA ALA A 376 23.21 -3.14 -25.50
C ALA A 376 24.36 -2.61 -26.38
N ARG A 377 24.25 -1.40 -26.96
CA ARG A 377 25.33 -0.75 -27.72
C ARG A 377 26.52 -0.39 -26.83
N PHE A 378 26.28 0.17 -25.64
CA PHE A 378 27.31 0.49 -24.64
C PHE A 378 28.14 -0.75 -24.26
N ILE A 379 27.48 -1.89 -24.04
CA ILE A 379 28.11 -3.16 -23.66
C ILE A 379 28.79 -3.82 -24.89
N PHE A 380 28.06 -3.98 -25.99
CA PHE A 380 28.54 -4.68 -27.20
C PHE A 380 29.77 -4.00 -27.81
N PHE A 381 29.83 -2.67 -27.84
CA PHE A 381 30.97 -1.94 -28.40
C PHE A 381 32.26 -2.07 -27.57
N ARG A 382 32.13 -2.30 -26.25
CA ARG A 382 33.26 -2.50 -25.32
C ARG A 382 33.70 -3.98 -25.26
N ILE A 383 32.77 -4.93 -25.39
CA ILE A 383 33.11 -6.37 -25.51
C ILE A 383 33.83 -6.68 -26.84
N PHE A 384 33.40 -6.06 -27.95
CA PHE A 384 33.93 -6.33 -29.28
C PHE A 384 34.91 -5.26 -29.81
N GLU A 385 35.48 -4.45 -28.92
CA GLU A 385 36.55 -3.48 -29.18
C GLU A 385 37.67 -4.09 -30.05
N GLY A 386 38.11 -3.37 -31.09
CA GLY A 386 39.16 -3.86 -32.02
C GLY A 386 38.79 -5.08 -32.89
N THR A 387 37.60 -5.67 -32.74
CA THR A 387 37.22 -6.90 -33.49
C THR A 387 36.36 -6.63 -34.73
N ARG A 388 36.47 -7.50 -35.74
CA ARG A 388 35.58 -7.49 -36.93
C ARG A 388 34.08 -7.60 -36.60
N HIS A 389 33.72 -8.06 -35.41
CA HIS A 389 32.34 -8.30 -34.98
C HIS A 389 31.60 -7.01 -34.57
N LYS A 390 32.34 -5.93 -34.24
CA LYS A 390 31.80 -4.60 -33.93
C LYS A 390 31.14 -3.95 -35.16
N GLY A 391 31.77 -4.07 -36.34
CA GLY A 391 31.32 -3.46 -37.58
C GLY A 391 30.58 -4.36 -38.59
N ASN A 392 30.74 -5.69 -38.53
CA ASN A 392 30.21 -6.60 -39.56
C ASN A 392 29.09 -7.52 -39.06
N HIS A 393 28.09 -7.77 -39.91
CA HIS A 393 27.08 -8.81 -39.70
C HIS A 393 27.74 -10.20 -39.68
N THR A 394 27.94 -10.73 -38.49
CA THR A 394 28.56 -12.04 -38.23
C THR A 394 27.67 -12.82 -37.28
N VAL A 395 27.65 -14.15 -37.37
CA VAL A 395 26.80 -14.99 -36.50
C VAL A 395 27.11 -14.72 -35.02
N LEU A 396 28.37 -14.80 -34.60
CA LEU A 396 28.79 -14.49 -33.24
C LEU A 396 28.37 -13.08 -32.78
N GLY A 397 28.53 -12.07 -33.65
CA GLY A 397 28.12 -10.71 -33.35
C GLY A 397 26.60 -10.55 -33.20
N TRP A 398 25.80 -11.30 -33.98
CA TRP A 398 24.35 -11.32 -33.87
C TRP A 398 23.85 -12.09 -32.65
N THR A 399 24.42 -13.26 -32.35
CA THR A 399 24.12 -14.05 -31.15
C THR A 399 24.45 -13.27 -29.88
N ALA A 400 25.63 -12.62 -29.81
CA ALA A 400 26.00 -11.83 -28.64
C ALA A 400 25.11 -10.60 -28.44
N TRP A 401 24.74 -9.88 -29.51
CA TRP A 401 23.80 -8.76 -29.46
C TRP A 401 22.42 -9.19 -28.95
N GLY A 402 21.85 -10.24 -29.53
CA GLY A 402 20.56 -10.79 -29.10
C GLY A 402 20.57 -11.32 -27.66
N GLY A 403 21.71 -11.89 -27.23
CA GLY A 403 21.94 -12.35 -25.86
C GLY A 403 22.07 -11.23 -24.83
N ILE A 404 22.78 -10.14 -25.15
CA ILE A 404 22.86 -8.94 -24.29
C ILE A 404 21.46 -8.34 -24.11
N LEU A 405 20.71 -8.18 -25.20
CA LEU A 405 19.32 -7.70 -25.13
C LEU A 405 18.40 -8.65 -24.37
N ALA A 406 18.56 -9.97 -24.51
CA ALA A 406 17.78 -10.94 -23.74
C ALA A 406 18.07 -10.81 -22.24
N ALA A 407 19.34 -10.59 -21.86
CA ALA A 407 19.73 -10.38 -20.47
C ALA A 407 19.14 -9.09 -19.88
N THR A 408 19.13 -7.96 -20.62
CA THR A 408 18.53 -6.71 -20.12
C THR A 408 17.01 -6.83 -20.00
N TRP A 409 16.31 -7.45 -20.97
CA TRP A 409 14.86 -7.63 -20.90
C TRP A 409 14.42 -8.65 -19.83
N VAL A 410 15.21 -9.68 -19.54
CA VAL A 410 14.97 -10.57 -18.39
C VAL A 410 15.18 -9.84 -17.06
N ALA A 411 16.23 -9.03 -16.94
CA ALA A 411 16.45 -8.21 -15.74
C ALA A 411 15.33 -7.16 -15.55
N ALA A 412 14.88 -6.53 -16.63
CA ALA A 412 13.76 -5.59 -16.65
C ALA A 412 12.45 -6.24 -16.19
N PHE A 413 12.14 -7.45 -16.68
CA PHE A 413 10.99 -8.23 -16.20
C PHE A 413 11.11 -8.55 -14.71
N ILE A 414 12.28 -8.97 -14.23
CA ILE A 414 12.49 -9.21 -12.79
C ILE A 414 12.25 -7.94 -11.97
N ILE A 415 12.72 -6.78 -12.43
CA ILE A 415 12.50 -5.49 -11.75
C ILE A 415 11.01 -5.14 -11.71
N ALA A 416 10.28 -5.28 -12.82
CA ALA A 416 8.85 -5.00 -12.90
C ALA A 416 8.02 -5.83 -11.91
N GLU A 417 8.41 -7.09 -11.67
CA GLU A 417 7.73 -8.00 -10.75
C GLU A 417 8.19 -7.88 -9.27
N VAL A 418 9.31 -7.17 -9.03
CA VAL A 418 9.87 -6.81 -7.71
C VAL A 418 9.39 -5.43 -7.24
N ILE A 419 9.09 -4.51 -8.16
CA ILE A 419 8.49 -3.20 -7.87
C ILE A 419 7.30 -2.96 -8.82
N PRO A 420 6.18 -3.68 -8.63
CA PRO A 420 5.01 -3.63 -9.51
C PRO A 420 4.05 -2.47 -9.16
N PHE A 421 4.64 -1.29 -8.94
CA PHE A 421 4.00 -0.04 -8.54
C PHE A 421 4.58 1.09 -9.39
N PHE A 422 3.74 1.90 -10.04
CA PHE A 422 4.22 2.80 -11.07
C PHE A 422 5.00 3.97 -10.46
N SER A 423 4.40 4.66 -9.49
CA SER A 423 4.98 5.82 -8.81
C SER A 423 6.20 5.50 -7.95
N GLU A 424 6.36 4.25 -7.49
CA GLU A 424 7.52 3.87 -6.69
C GLU A 424 8.74 3.53 -7.56
N LEU A 425 8.53 2.92 -8.74
CA LEU A 425 9.63 2.60 -9.64
C LEU A 425 10.24 3.87 -10.23
N THR A 426 9.42 4.86 -10.61
CA THR A 426 9.88 6.20 -11.02
C THR A 426 10.61 6.94 -9.89
N ALA A 427 10.03 6.97 -8.68
CA ALA A 427 10.66 7.65 -7.54
C ALA A 427 11.97 6.99 -7.11
N LEU A 428 12.06 5.66 -7.18
CA LEU A 428 13.28 4.94 -6.80
C LEU A 428 14.41 5.26 -7.77
N MET A 429 14.15 5.22 -9.09
CA MET A 429 15.10 5.66 -10.11
C MET A 429 15.57 7.09 -9.85
N SER A 430 14.66 8.00 -9.55
CA SER A 430 15.02 9.40 -9.26
C SER A 430 15.89 9.56 -8.01
N SER A 431 15.57 8.83 -6.95
CA SER A 431 16.37 8.87 -5.73
C SER A 431 17.80 8.33 -5.95
N LEU A 432 17.95 7.24 -6.71
CA LEU A 432 19.22 6.54 -6.89
C LEU A 432 20.12 7.14 -7.98
N PHE A 433 19.54 7.69 -9.05
CA PHE A 433 20.26 8.09 -10.26
C PHE A 433 20.15 9.59 -10.55
N ASP A 434 18.95 10.17 -10.49
CA ASP A 434 18.75 11.60 -10.78
C ASP A 434 19.38 12.51 -9.72
N SER A 435 19.50 12.02 -8.48
CA SER A 435 20.35 12.61 -7.45
C SER A 435 21.75 12.96 -7.98
N PHE A 436 22.36 12.07 -8.77
CA PHE A 436 23.64 12.31 -9.43
C PHE A 436 23.49 13.02 -10.78
N PHE A 437 22.69 12.44 -11.69
CA PHE A 437 22.60 12.85 -13.09
C PHE A 437 21.78 14.12 -13.30
N GLY A 438 20.84 14.46 -12.43
CA GLY A 438 20.14 15.76 -12.45
C GLY A 438 20.92 16.86 -11.72
N PHE A 439 21.63 16.51 -10.63
CA PHE A 439 22.09 17.47 -9.63
C PHE A 439 23.59 17.39 -9.27
N ILE A 440 24.06 16.34 -8.57
CA ILE A 440 25.41 16.33 -7.96
C ILE A 440 26.52 16.50 -9.00
N PHE A 441 26.42 15.81 -10.15
CA PHE A 441 27.44 15.89 -11.21
C PHE A 441 27.55 17.32 -11.75
N TRP A 442 26.43 18.00 -12.00
CA TRP A 442 26.44 19.32 -12.64
C TRP A 442 26.75 20.47 -11.68
N GLY A 443 26.34 20.35 -10.41
CA GLY A 443 26.84 21.25 -9.37
C GLY A 443 28.36 21.17 -9.22
N THR A 444 28.91 19.94 -9.29
CA THR A 444 30.37 19.70 -9.31
C THR A 444 31.01 20.24 -10.59
N ALA A 445 30.41 19.99 -11.75
CA ALA A 445 30.88 20.47 -13.06
C ALA A 445 30.97 21.99 -13.12
N TYR A 446 29.94 22.72 -12.63
CA TYR A 446 29.98 24.18 -12.57
C TYR A 446 31.15 24.67 -11.72
N ILE A 447 31.33 24.11 -10.51
CA ILE A 447 32.40 24.53 -9.60
C ILE A 447 33.77 24.26 -10.24
N ARG A 448 33.99 23.09 -10.84
CA ARG A 448 35.26 22.77 -11.51
C ARG A 448 35.50 23.61 -12.76
N MET A 449 34.48 23.85 -13.58
CA MET A 449 34.58 24.74 -14.74
C MET A 449 34.95 26.16 -14.33
N ARG A 450 34.35 26.74 -13.27
CA ARG A 450 34.70 28.09 -12.82
C ARG A 450 36.07 28.16 -12.11
N GLN A 451 36.51 27.07 -11.46
CA GLN A 451 37.89 26.93 -10.99
C GLN A 451 38.91 26.85 -12.13
N ALA A 452 38.56 26.27 -13.29
CA ALA A 452 39.39 26.30 -14.49
C ALA A 452 39.38 27.69 -15.15
N ASP A 453 38.21 28.32 -15.27
CA ASP A 453 38.03 29.64 -15.90
C ASP A 453 38.75 30.78 -15.18
N TYR A 454 38.70 30.81 -13.83
CA TYR A 454 39.16 31.93 -12.99
C TYR A 454 39.94 31.46 -11.74
N GLY A 455 40.60 30.30 -11.82
CA GLY A 455 41.49 29.80 -10.77
C GLY A 455 40.84 29.53 -9.40
N PRO A 456 41.66 29.35 -8.34
CA PRO A 456 41.18 28.97 -7.01
C PRO A 456 40.27 30.00 -6.32
N ARG A 457 40.31 31.27 -6.72
CA ARG A 457 39.55 32.38 -6.12
C ARG A 457 38.38 32.89 -6.97
N TRP A 458 37.97 32.11 -7.98
CA TRP A 458 36.89 32.45 -8.93
C TRP A 458 35.61 33.03 -8.30
N ALA A 459 35.21 32.56 -7.12
CA ALA A 459 34.01 33.03 -6.42
C ALA A 459 34.16 34.49 -5.95
N THR A 460 35.36 34.88 -5.51
CA THR A 460 35.70 36.25 -5.16
C THR A 460 35.89 37.12 -6.40
N GLU A 461 36.59 36.61 -7.43
CA GLU A 461 36.89 37.34 -8.66
C GLU A 461 35.62 37.69 -9.47
N ARG A 462 34.62 36.81 -9.48
CA ARG A 462 33.30 37.07 -10.08
C ARG A 462 32.33 37.80 -9.13
N GLY A 463 32.80 38.23 -7.95
CA GLY A 463 32.04 38.98 -6.95
C GLY A 463 30.71 38.31 -6.57
N ILE A 464 29.64 39.10 -6.50
CA ILE A 464 28.29 38.62 -6.14
C ILE A 464 27.84 37.46 -7.06
N ARG A 465 28.16 37.51 -8.36
CA ARG A 465 27.83 36.42 -9.32
C ARG A 465 28.64 35.15 -9.06
N GLY A 466 29.86 35.28 -8.53
CA GLY A 466 30.69 34.15 -8.11
C GLY A 466 30.11 33.45 -6.89
N TYR A 467 29.88 34.20 -5.81
CA TYR A 467 29.29 33.64 -4.58
C TYR A 467 27.86 33.11 -4.78
N ALA A 468 27.01 33.79 -5.54
CA ALA A 468 25.66 33.29 -5.86
C ALA A 468 25.72 32.00 -6.69
N GLY A 469 26.61 31.92 -7.69
CA GLY A 469 26.84 30.70 -8.46
C GLY A 469 27.37 29.54 -7.61
N LEU A 470 28.31 29.81 -6.71
CA LEU A 470 28.82 28.81 -5.76
C LEU A 470 27.72 28.31 -4.82
N ALA A 471 26.97 29.22 -4.20
CA ALA A 471 25.88 28.87 -3.28
C ALA A 471 24.77 28.05 -3.96
N LEU A 472 24.37 28.42 -5.17
CA LEU A 472 23.39 27.67 -5.96
C LEU A 472 23.87 26.25 -6.28
N ASN A 473 25.13 26.08 -6.69
CA ASN A 473 25.64 24.75 -7.05
C ASN A 473 25.95 23.86 -5.85
N ILE A 474 26.32 24.44 -4.70
CA ILE A 474 26.33 23.72 -3.42
C ILE A 474 24.90 23.28 -3.04
N PHE A 475 23.91 24.15 -3.19
CA PHE A 475 22.50 23.83 -2.91
C PHE A 475 21.97 22.71 -3.82
N LEU A 476 22.33 22.69 -5.11
CA LEU A 476 21.99 21.60 -6.03
C LEU A 476 22.67 20.27 -5.61
N ILE A 477 23.95 20.28 -5.22
CA ILE A 477 24.63 19.10 -4.66
C ILE A 477 23.91 18.58 -3.41
N LEU A 478 23.47 19.49 -2.51
CA LEU A 478 22.72 19.13 -1.31
C LEU A 478 21.32 18.58 -1.63
N ILE A 479 20.62 19.09 -2.65
CA ILE A 479 19.36 18.50 -3.15
C ILE A 479 19.60 17.08 -3.63
N GLY A 480 20.62 16.84 -4.46
CA GLY A 480 20.91 15.49 -4.95
C GLY A 480 21.29 14.52 -3.83
N LEU A 481 22.10 14.95 -2.86
CA LEU A 481 22.40 14.14 -1.66
C LEU A 481 21.15 13.86 -0.80
N PHE A 482 20.21 14.80 -0.74
CA PHE A 482 18.93 14.65 -0.04
C PHE A 482 17.97 13.68 -0.78
N MET A 483 17.92 13.71 -2.11
CA MET A 483 17.23 12.70 -2.92
C MET A 483 17.83 11.31 -2.71
N LEU A 484 19.16 11.18 -2.71
CA LEU A 484 19.87 9.90 -2.51
C LEU A 484 19.71 9.31 -1.10
N THR A 485 19.38 10.13 -0.10
CA THR A 485 19.28 9.70 1.31
C THR A 485 17.82 9.70 1.78
N GLY A 486 17.23 10.87 1.93
CA GLY A 486 15.83 11.05 2.33
C GLY A 486 14.85 10.54 1.28
N GLY A 487 15.17 10.70 0.00
CA GLY A 487 14.36 10.19 -1.11
C GLY A 487 14.38 8.67 -1.20
N THR A 488 15.56 8.04 -1.23
CA THR A 488 15.66 6.57 -1.27
C THR A 488 15.07 5.94 -0.01
N TYR A 489 15.23 6.56 1.17
CA TYR A 489 14.50 6.15 2.38
C TYR A 489 12.98 6.21 2.19
N ALA A 490 12.45 7.32 1.67
CA ALA A 490 11.02 7.49 1.46
C ALA A 490 10.45 6.42 0.52
N THR A 491 11.02 6.25 -0.67
CA THR A 491 10.50 5.26 -1.64
C THR A 491 10.68 3.82 -1.15
N CYS A 492 11.80 3.47 -0.52
CA CYS A 492 11.95 2.14 0.10
C CYS A 492 10.93 1.91 1.22
N GLN A 493 10.58 2.94 1.99
CA GLN A 493 9.53 2.87 3.00
C GLN A 493 8.14 2.70 2.36
N THR A 494 7.79 3.45 1.31
CA THR A 494 6.50 3.28 0.60
C THR A 494 6.38 1.88 -0.01
N ILE A 495 7.42 1.38 -0.69
CA ILE A 495 7.44 0.01 -1.26
C ILE A 495 7.25 -1.03 -0.15
N ALA A 496 7.90 -0.86 1.00
CA ALA A 496 7.75 -1.74 2.15
C ALA A 496 6.34 -1.67 2.77
N ASP A 497 5.76 -0.48 2.93
CA ASP A 497 4.41 -0.29 3.46
C ASP A 497 3.33 -0.82 2.50
N MET A 498 3.51 -0.65 1.18
CA MET A 498 2.69 -1.25 0.13
C MET A 498 2.66 -2.79 0.27
N TYR A 499 3.84 -3.43 0.29
CA TYR A 499 3.91 -4.88 0.49
C TYR A 499 3.36 -5.31 1.88
N ALA A 500 3.50 -4.49 2.92
CA ALA A 500 3.05 -4.81 4.28
C ALA A 500 1.53 -4.60 4.51
N ASP A 501 0.89 -3.64 3.85
CA ASP A 501 -0.57 -3.50 3.77
C ASP A 501 -1.19 -4.52 2.79
N GLY A 502 -0.37 -5.22 2.01
CA GLY A 502 -0.77 -6.28 1.09
C GLY A 502 -1.31 -5.78 -0.25
N THR A 503 -0.85 -4.62 -0.71
CA THR A 503 -1.24 -4.03 -2.00
C THR A 503 -0.81 -4.89 -3.19
N VAL A 504 0.35 -5.55 -3.06
CA VAL A 504 0.69 -6.75 -3.83
C VAL A 504 1.08 -7.86 -2.85
N LYS A 505 0.78 -9.12 -3.18
CA LYS A 505 0.83 -10.26 -2.26
C LYS A 505 2.25 -10.82 -2.05
N GLY A 506 3.25 -10.19 -2.67
CA GLY A 506 4.64 -10.63 -2.79
C GLY A 506 5.17 -10.49 -4.23
N VAL A 507 6.49 -10.58 -4.39
CA VAL A 507 7.19 -10.59 -5.69
C VAL A 507 6.66 -11.71 -6.60
N PHE A 508 6.50 -11.46 -7.91
CA PHE A 508 5.91 -12.39 -8.90
C PHE A 508 4.50 -12.92 -8.54
N THR A 509 3.72 -12.24 -7.69
CA THR A 509 2.37 -12.74 -7.34
C THR A 509 1.31 -12.30 -8.32
N CYS A 510 0.60 -13.27 -8.91
CA CYS A 510 -0.55 -12.99 -9.77
C CYS A 510 -1.64 -12.16 -9.05
N ALA A 511 -1.74 -10.91 -9.48
CA ALA A 511 -2.96 -10.12 -9.50
C ALA A 511 -3.47 -9.99 -10.94
N ASN A 512 -4.65 -9.42 -11.09
CA ASN A 512 -5.12 -8.82 -12.34
C ASN A 512 -5.00 -7.30 -12.15
N ALA A 513 -4.77 -6.49 -13.19
CA ALA A 513 -4.58 -5.04 -13.04
C ALA A 513 -5.78 -4.28 -12.43
N ARG A 514 -6.99 -4.88 -12.43
CA ARG A 514 -8.16 -4.39 -11.65
C ARG A 514 -7.92 -4.42 -10.12
N GLN A 515 -6.89 -5.12 -9.65
CA GLN A 515 -6.39 -5.04 -8.28
C GLN A 515 -5.27 -4.00 -8.11
N HIS A 516 -4.33 -3.81 -9.05
CA HIS A 516 -3.23 -2.83 -8.88
C HIS A 516 -3.76 -1.40 -8.64
N ILE A 517 -4.72 -0.97 -9.47
CA ILE A 517 -5.39 0.34 -9.38
C ILE A 517 -6.14 0.53 -8.05
N GLU A 518 -6.71 -0.55 -7.48
CA GLU A 518 -7.42 -0.52 -6.20
C GLU A 518 -6.47 -0.49 -4.98
N LEU A 519 -5.17 -0.74 -5.20
CA LEU A 519 -4.24 -1.12 -4.14
C LEU A 519 -3.07 -0.15 -3.94
N GLU A 520 -2.56 0.57 -4.96
CA GLU A 520 -1.77 1.80 -4.70
C GLU A 520 -2.56 2.75 -3.78
N ARG A 521 -3.85 2.89 -4.09
CA ARG A 521 -4.92 3.61 -3.38
C ARG A 521 -5.02 3.34 -1.87
N ARG A 522 -4.37 2.33 -1.28
CA ARG A 522 -4.53 1.97 0.16
C ARG A 522 -3.39 2.41 1.10
N SER A 523 -2.19 2.70 0.59
CA SER A 523 -1.06 3.16 1.42
C SER A 523 -1.34 4.54 2.01
N ASP A 524 -1.58 5.52 1.14
CA ASP A 524 -1.32 6.93 1.46
C ASP A 524 -2.52 7.67 2.09
N GLY A 525 -3.71 7.07 2.03
CA GLY A 525 -4.94 7.62 2.64
C GLY A 525 -4.87 7.80 4.16
N LYS A 526 -3.81 7.28 4.81
CA LYS A 526 -3.50 7.49 6.23
C LYS A 526 -2.94 8.90 6.54
N ALA A 527 -2.47 9.64 5.53
CA ALA A 527 -1.57 10.80 5.73
C ALA A 527 -2.18 12.18 5.39
N LEU A 528 -3.49 12.41 5.59
CA LEU A 528 -4.13 13.70 5.21
C LEU A 528 -5.00 14.38 6.30
N LEU A 529 -5.21 13.79 7.50
CA LEU A 529 -6.04 14.38 8.58
C LEU A 529 -5.35 14.40 9.97
N PRO A 530 -5.50 15.48 10.77
CA PRO A 530 -4.57 15.78 11.87
C PRO A 530 -4.73 14.98 13.16
N ARG A 531 -3.60 14.49 13.66
CA ARG A 531 -3.36 14.17 15.09
C ARG A 531 -2.11 14.92 15.58
N PRO A 532 -2.11 15.47 16.81
CA PRO A 532 -0.92 16.12 17.37
C PRO A 532 0.24 15.12 17.59
N THR A 533 1.47 15.63 17.50
CA THR A 533 2.70 14.90 17.81
C THR A 533 2.89 14.68 19.31
N ASN A 534 3.46 13.52 19.69
CA ASN A 534 4.77 13.54 20.35
C ASN A 534 5.47 12.17 20.39
N ILE A 535 6.67 12.15 19.81
CA ILE A 535 7.91 11.45 20.22
C ILE A 535 7.92 9.91 20.32
N THR A 536 8.93 9.34 19.66
CA THR A 536 9.25 7.92 19.49
C THR A 536 9.97 7.29 20.67
N LEU A 537 9.91 5.95 20.74
CA LEU A 537 11.12 5.11 20.86
C LEU A 537 10.93 3.81 20.05
N SER A 538 12.02 3.14 19.69
CA SER A 538 12.06 2.12 18.63
C SER A 538 12.09 0.68 19.14
N GLY A 539 11.33 -0.21 18.49
CA GLY A 539 11.46 -1.67 18.62
C GLY A 539 10.97 -2.36 17.33
N SER A 540 11.71 -3.36 16.84
CA SER A 540 11.51 -3.95 15.51
C SER A 540 11.17 -5.45 15.58
N THR A 541 9.95 -5.82 15.19
CA THR A 541 9.54 -7.23 15.04
C THR A 541 8.52 -7.47 13.91
N GLN A 542 8.43 -8.72 13.47
CA GLN A 542 7.84 -9.16 12.21
C GLN A 542 6.30 -9.08 12.16
N ARG A 543 5.71 -8.98 10.97
CA ARG A 543 4.25 -9.10 10.74
C ARG A 543 3.88 -10.39 10.00
N ALA A 544 2.81 -11.03 10.43
CA ALA A 544 2.15 -12.14 9.71
C ALA A 544 0.85 -11.66 9.04
N CYS A 545 0.57 -12.13 7.82
CA CYS A 545 -0.44 -11.54 6.94
C CYS A 545 -1.86 -12.11 7.13
N TYR A 546 -2.85 -11.22 7.29
CA TYR A 546 -4.28 -11.54 7.16
C TYR A 546 -4.94 -10.54 6.18
N SER A 547 -5.29 -10.95 4.96
CA SER A 547 -6.16 -10.17 4.06
C SER A 547 -7.42 -10.92 3.62
N SER A 548 -8.56 -10.24 3.66
CA SER A 548 -9.89 -10.66 3.19
C SER A 548 -10.09 -10.33 1.70
N GLY A 549 -11.27 -10.61 1.14
CA GLY A 549 -11.64 -10.22 -0.23
C GLY A 549 -12.93 -10.91 -0.69
N ASN A 550 -13.88 -10.12 -1.17
CA ASN A 550 -15.26 -10.53 -1.46
C ASN A 550 -15.55 -10.44 -2.97
N GLY A 551 -16.59 -11.15 -3.43
CA GLY A 551 -17.24 -10.91 -4.73
C GLY A 551 -18.50 -10.03 -4.57
N PRO A 552 -19.23 -9.75 -5.66
CA PRO A 552 -20.50 -9.04 -5.62
C PRO A 552 -21.68 -9.93 -5.15
N ASP A 553 -22.81 -9.28 -4.89
CA ASP A 553 -24.16 -9.85 -4.72
C ASP A 553 -24.41 -10.73 -3.47
N ASP A 554 -24.31 -10.12 -2.28
CA ASP A 554 -24.99 -10.58 -1.05
C ASP A 554 -25.30 -9.35 -0.15
N PRO A 555 -26.43 -9.29 0.60
CA PRO A 555 -26.87 -8.08 1.30
C PRO A 555 -26.18 -7.93 2.67
N GLN A 556 -24.91 -7.51 2.67
CA GLN A 556 -24.11 -7.40 3.89
C GLN A 556 -24.70 -6.44 4.93
N VAL A 557 -25.05 -7.01 6.10
CA VAL A 557 -25.25 -6.26 7.36
C VAL A 557 -23.90 -5.70 7.81
N ASN A 558 -23.56 -4.54 7.24
CA ASN A 558 -22.30 -3.86 7.46
C ASN A 558 -22.08 -3.58 8.96
N ALA A 559 -20.89 -3.93 9.47
CA ALA A 559 -20.41 -3.39 10.74
C ALA A 559 -20.45 -1.85 10.66
N ALA A 560 -21.40 -1.25 11.38
CA ALA A 560 -21.92 0.07 11.02
C ALA A 560 -20.83 1.15 10.98
N LYS A 561 -20.57 1.69 9.78
CA LYS A 561 -19.66 2.82 9.58
C LYS A 561 -20.33 4.11 10.05
N ALA A 562 -20.34 4.32 11.36
CA ALA A 562 -20.90 5.50 12.00
C ALA A 562 -20.22 6.78 11.48
N ASP A 563 -20.98 7.64 10.80
CA ASP A 563 -20.46 8.82 10.09
C ASP A 563 -20.32 10.04 11.01
N GLY A 564 -19.70 9.83 12.18
CA GLY A 564 -19.46 10.81 13.24
C GLY A 564 -18.11 10.59 13.92
N GLU A 565 -17.80 11.32 14.99
CA GLU A 565 -16.61 11.03 15.78
C GLU A 565 -16.74 9.63 16.43
N LEU A 566 -15.74 8.78 16.20
CA LEU A 566 -15.72 7.43 16.77
C LEU A 566 -15.72 7.50 18.30
N SER A 567 -16.67 6.80 18.91
CA SER A 567 -16.78 6.76 20.37
C SER A 567 -15.52 6.13 20.99
N ARG A 568 -15.17 6.57 22.20
CA ARG A 568 -14.00 6.09 22.93
C ARG A 568 -14.45 5.39 24.20
N THR A 569 -13.91 4.21 24.46
CA THR A 569 -14.04 3.56 25.77
C THR A 569 -13.19 4.34 26.79
N LYS A 570 -13.45 4.14 28.08
CA LYS A 570 -12.64 4.73 29.17
C LYS A 570 -11.21 4.18 29.24
N LEU A 571 -10.83 3.25 28.35
CA LEU A 571 -9.48 2.72 28.20
C LEU A 571 -8.75 3.24 26.95
N HIS A 572 -9.34 4.13 26.16
CA HIS A 572 -8.73 4.59 24.89
C HIS A 572 -7.31 5.15 25.06
N GLU A 573 -7.11 6.05 26.02
CA GLU A 573 -5.79 6.64 26.27
C GLU A 573 -4.81 5.61 26.89
N LEU A 574 -5.32 4.64 27.67
CA LEU A 574 -4.53 3.51 28.16
C LEU A 574 -4.06 2.61 27.00
N HIS A 575 -4.91 2.37 25.99
CA HIS A 575 -4.53 1.60 24.79
C HIS A 575 -3.45 2.31 23.99
N VAL A 576 -3.59 3.63 23.78
CA VAL A 576 -2.57 4.43 23.08
C VAL A 576 -1.24 4.38 23.83
N ALA A 577 -1.26 4.51 25.16
CA ALA A 577 -0.06 4.42 26.00
C ALA A 577 0.64 3.05 25.93
N HIS A 578 -0.10 1.96 25.70
CA HIS A 578 0.46 0.61 25.53
C HIS A 578 0.75 0.23 24.06
N GLY A 579 0.77 1.20 23.14
CA GLY A 579 1.09 0.95 21.72
C GLY A 579 -0.03 0.27 20.92
N GLY A 580 -1.29 0.42 21.35
CA GLY A 580 -2.46 -0.13 20.68
C GLY A 580 -2.70 0.48 19.29
N LYS A 581 -2.72 -0.38 18.26
CA LYS A 581 -3.13 -0.02 16.91
C LYS A 581 -4.65 0.16 16.85
N MET A 582 -5.10 1.40 17.04
CA MET A 582 -6.51 1.75 17.09
C MET A 582 -7.16 1.72 15.70
N VAL A 583 -8.35 1.11 15.59
CA VAL A 583 -9.16 0.99 14.36
C VAL A 583 -10.64 1.29 14.66
N PRO A 584 -11.47 1.60 13.64
CA PRO A 584 -12.92 1.64 13.80
C PRO A 584 -13.48 0.22 14.01
N PHE A 585 -14.26 0.01 15.06
CA PHE A 585 -15.02 -1.23 15.31
C PHE A 585 -16.32 -0.92 16.06
N GLY A 586 -17.48 -1.31 15.51
CA GLY A 586 -18.78 -1.13 16.15
C GLY A 586 -19.13 0.33 16.52
N GLY A 587 -18.66 1.31 15.75
CA GLY A 587 -18.81 2.75 16.06
C GLY A 587 -17.79 3.33 17.04
N TYR A 588 -16.91 2.50 17.60
CA TYR A 588 -15.86 2.90 18.54
C TYR A 588 -14.45 2.87 17.91
N SER A 589 -13.50 3.55 18.54
CA SER A 589 -12.07 3.43 18.23
C SER A 589 -11.39 2.45 19.21
N MET A 590 -11.13 1.23 18.72
CA MET A 590 -10.71 0.06 19.51
C MET A 590 -9.34 -0.49 19.06
N PRO A 591 -8.55 -1.14 19.94
CA PRO A 591 -7.25 -1.72 19.59
C PRO A 591 -7.40 -3.04 18.82
N VAL A 592 -6.86 -3.14 17.60
CA VAL A 592 -6.85 -4.41 16.84
C VAL A 592 -5.68 -5.32 17.24
N GLN A 593 -4.57 -4.72 17.65
CA GLN A 593 -3.29 -5.35 17.99
C GLN A 593 -2.47 -4.33 18.83
N TYR A 594 -1.55 -4.79 19.67
CA TYR A 594 -0.55 -3.94 20.36
C TYR A 594 0.82 -4.09 19.69
N SER A 595 1.77 -3.19 19.96
CA SER A 595 3.05 -3.13 19.24
C SER A 595 4.06 -4.21 19.63
N ASP A 596 3.84 -4.91 20.74
CA ASP A 596 4.75 -5.89 21.33
C ASP A 596 4.61 -7.31 20.76
N LEU A 597 3.43 -7.67 20.24
CA LEU A 597 3.11 -9.01 19.72
C LEU A 597 2.31 -8.92 18.41
N SER A 598 2.55 -9.86 17.48
CA SER A 598 1.64 -10.07 16.35
C SER A 598 0.29 -10.65 16.80
N VAL A 599 -0.72 -10.58 15.94
CA VAL A 599 -2.05 -11.19 16.19
C VAL A 599 -1.94 -12.69 16.50
N GLY A 600 -1.04 -13.41 15.81
CA GLY A 600 -0.84 -14.85 16.03
C GLY A 600 -0.12 -15.18 17.34
N GLU A 601 0.77 -14.31 17.81
CA GLU A 601 1.44 -14.47 19.11
C GLU A 601 0.51 -14.06 20.25
N SER A 602 -0.27 -12.99 20.10
CA SER A 602 -1.28 -12.56 21.06
C SER A 602 -2.39 -13.62 21.25
N HIS A 603 -2.73 -14.35 20.18
CA HIS A 603 -3.60 -15.52 20.27
C HIS A 603 -2.97 -16.61 21.16
N LYS A 604 -1.72 -17.01 20.88
CA LYS A 604 -1.01 -18.05 21.65
C LYS A 604 -0.83 -17.65 23.11
N TRP A 605 -0.46 -16.39 23.36
CA TRP A 605 -0.42 -15.81 24.71
C TRP A 605 -1.75 -16.02 25.45
N THR A 606 -2.89 -15.80 24.79
CA THR A 606 -4.21 -16.04 25.40
C THR A 606 -4.47 -17.53 25.68
N ARG A 607 -3.95 -18.45 24.86
CA ARG A 607 -4.02 -19.92 25.09
C ARG A 607 -3.07 -20.41 26.19
N GLU A 608 -2.13 -19.59 26.66
CA GLU A 608 -1.03 -19.99 27.57
C GLU A 608 -1.00 -19.23 28.90
N LYS A 609 -1.50 -17.98 28.94
CA LYS A 609 -1.35 -17.02 30.04
C LYS A 609 -2.67 -16.28 30.33
N ALA A 610 -2.64 -14.99 30.66
CA ALA A 610 -3.83 -14.14 30.75
C ALA A 610 -3.76 -12.95 29.79
N SER A 611 -4.90 -12.54 29.26
CA SER A 611 -5.09 -11.48 28.28
C SER A 611 -6.22 -10.55 28.71
N LEU A 612 -5.98 -9.24 28.70
CA LEU A 612 -6.98 -8.21 28.97
C LEU A 612 -7.49 -7.63 27.65
N PHE A 613 -8.74 -7.92 27.32
CA PHE A 613 -9.46 -7.32 26.19
C PHE A 613 -10.39 -6.21 26.69
N ASP A 614 -10.42 -5.08 25.98
CA ASP A 614 -11.46 -4.06 26.16
C ASP A 614 -12.71 -4.40 25.33
N VAL A 615 -13.82 -4.58 26.03
CA VAL A 615 -15.15 -4.83 25.44
C VAL A 615 -16.18 -3.78 25.89
N GLY A 616 -15.74 -2.65 26.47
CA GLY A 616 -16.57 -1.52 26.94
C GLY A 616 -17.23 -0.69 25.83
N HIS A 617 -17.20 -1.19 24.60
CA HIS A 617 -17.99 -0.69 23.47
C HIS A 617 -19.35 -1.41 23.35
N MET A 618 -19.50 -2.60 23.96
CA MET A 618 -20.75 -3.36 24.00
C MET A 618 -21.78 -2.66 24.92
N VAL A 619 -23.07 -2.82 24.61
CA VAL A 619 -24.13 -2.10 25.33
C VAL A 619 -24.52 -2.86 26.58
N GLN A 620 -24.43 -2.20 27.74
CA GLN A 620 -24.76 -2.77 29.03
C GLN A 620 -26.13 -2.29 29.47
N HIS A 621 -27.07 -3.19 29.73
CA HIS A 621 -28.44 -2.87 30.16
C HIS A 621 -28.75 -3.46 31.53
N GLU A 622 -29.57 -2.75 32.30
CA GLU A 622 -30.24 -3.28 33.49
C GLU A 622 -31.76 -3.26 33.27
N LEU A 623 -32.41 -4.38 33.59
CA LEU A 623 -33.84 -4.62 33.40
C LEU A 623 -34.42 -5.13 34.72
N SER A 624 -35.42 -4.47 35.27
CA SER A 624 -35.98 -4.83 36.58
C SER A 624 -37.49 -4.60 36.71
N GLY A 625 -38.11 -5.27 37.67
CA GLY A 625 -39.55 -5.16 37.96
C GLY A 625 -40.37 -6.39 37.51
N PRO A 626 -41.61 -6.53 38.01
CA PRO A 626 -42.39 -7.78 37.97
C PRO A 626 -42.80 -8.26 36.57
N ALA A 627 -42.56 -7.48 35.50
CA ALA A 627 -42.75 -7.92 34.12
C ALA A 627 -41.44 -8.14 33.35
N ALA A 628 -40.26 -7.97 33.98
CA ALA A 628 -38.96 -8.13 33.34
C ALA A 628 -38.74 -9.57 32.83
N THR A 629 -39.07 -10.57 33.65
CA THR A 629 -39.04 -11.99 33.26
C THR A 629 -39.94 -12.25 32.04
N ARG A 630 -41.16 -11.71 32.05
CA ARG A 630 -42.11 -11.88 30.93
C ARG A 630 -41.59 -11.23 29.65
N PHE A 631 -41.07 -10.01 29.71
CA PHE A 631 -40.49 -9.31 28.56
C PHE A 631 -39.36 -10.12 27.91
N LEU A 632 -38.42 -10.64 28.71
CA LEU A 632 -37.32 -11.47 28.22
C LEU A 632 -37.78 -12.78 27.58
N GLU A 633 -38.88 -13.36 28.05
CA GLU A 633 -39.48 -14.56 27.48
C GLU A 633 -40.36 -14.28 26.25
N THR A 634 -40.87 -13.06 26.07
CA THR A 634 -41.50 -12.59 24.83
C THR A 634 -40.44 -12.37 23.73
N VAL A 635 -39.42 -11.55 24.01
CA VAL A 635 -38.46 -11.10 22.97
C VAL A 635 -37.32 -12.10 22.70
N THR A 636 -37.14 -13.11 23.56
CA THR A 636 -36.09 -14.13 23.42
C THR A 636 -36.61 -15.56 23.65
N PRO A 637 -35.95 -16.58 23.07
CA PRO A 637 -36.36 -17.98 23.21
C PRO A 637 -35.81 -18.67 24.47
N SER A 638 -35.03 -17.97 25.29
CA SER A 638 -34.47 -18.50 26.55
C SER A 638 -35.51 -18.51 27.67
N SER A 639 -35.30 -19.35 28.69
CA SER A 639 -36.17 -19.44 29.88
C SER A 639 -35.62 -18.55 31.00
N ALA A 640 -36.03 -17.28 31.03
CA ALA A 640 -35.58 -16.32 32.03
C ALA A 640 -36.20 -16.58 33.41
N SER A 641 -37.38 -17.23 33.44
CA SER A 641 -38.04 -17.72 34.65
C SER A 641 -37.20 -18.81 35.34
N THR A 642 -36.75 -19.83 34.60
CA THR A 642 -35.96 -20.96 35.16
C THR A 642 -34.46 -20.67 35.31
N LEU A 643 -33.95 -19.60 34.67
CA LEU A 643 -32.60 -19.10 34.95
C LEU A 643 -32.46 -18.78 36.45
N LYS A 644 -31.37 -19.29 37.06
CA LYS A 644 -31.05 -19.07 38.48
C LYS A 644 -30.44 -17.70 38.70
N GLU A 645 -30.62 -17.16 39.89
CA GLU A 645 -29.88 -15.98 40.34
C GLU A 645 -28.37 -16.24 40.35
N GLY A 646 -27.58 -15.21 40.05
CA GLY A 646 -26.13 -15.31 39.89
C GLY A 646 -25.70 -16.12 38.66
N HIS A 647 -26.60 -16.41 37.71
CA HIS A 647 -26.28 -17.19 36.49
C HIS A 647 -26.59 -16.43 35.20
N SER A 648 -25.87 -16.79 34.14
CA SER A 648 -25.94 -16.19 32.80
C SER A 648 -26.27 -17.25 31.72
N THR A 649 -26.98 -16.84 30.68
CA THR A 649 -27.17 -17.61 29.44
C THR A 649 -26.93 -16.74 28.21
N LEU A 650 -26.44 -17.35 27.13
CA LEU A 650 -26.57 -16.75 25.80
C LEU A 650 -28.02 -16.89 25.34
N SER A 651 -28.53 -15.89 24.63
CA SER A 651 -29.85 -15.84 24.01
C SER A 651 -29.78 -15.05 22.71
N CYS A 652 -30.91 -14.94 22.01
CA CYS A 652 -31.07 -14.08 20.84
C CYS A 652 -32.30 -13.19 21.03
N LEU A 653 -32.18 -11.91 20.69
CA LEU A 653 -33.34 -11.06 20.40
C LEU A 653 -33.93 -11.51 19.04
N LEU A 654 -35.25 -11.63 18.91
CA LEU A 654 -35.88 -12.24 17.72
C LEU A 654 -36.94 -11.36 17.05
N HIS A 655 -37.00 -11.39 15.72
CA HIS A 655 -38.07 -10.73 14.96
C HIS A 655 -39.41 -11.44 15.17
N PRO A 656 -40.52 -10.73 15.49
CA PRO A 656 -41.81 -11.32 15.85
C PRO A 656 -42.38 -12.33 14.85
N GLU A 657 -42.26 -12.06 13.55
CA GLU A 657 -42.83 -12.90 12.48
C GLU A 657 -41.82 -13.92 11.93
N THR A 658 -40.61 -13.45 11.57
CA THR A 658 -39.63 -14.27 10.84
C THR A 658 -38.83 -15.22 11.73
N GLY A 659 -38.63 -14.89 13.01
CA GLY A 659 -37.66 -15.59 13.88
C GLY A 659 -36.21 -15.42 13.45
N GLY A 660 -35.91 -14.42 12.60
CA GLY A 660 -34.55 -13.94 12.37
C GLY A 660 -33.98 -13.27 13.61
N ILE A 661 -32.66 -13.33 13.78
CA ILE A 661 -31.96 -12.81 14.96
C ILE A 661 -31.74 -11.31 14.80
N VAL A 662 -32.28 -10.53 15.74
CA VAL A 662 -32.04 -9.07 15.84
C VAL A 662 -30.64 -8.82 16.38
N ASP A 663 -30.25 -9.51 17.45
CA ASP A 663 -28.88 -9.56 17.97
C ASP A 663 -28.70 -10.80 18.86
N ASP A 664 -27.46 -11.25 19.06
CA ASP A 664 -27.13 -12.23 20.11
C ASP A 664 -26.68 -11.54 21.41
N THR A 665 -27.16 -12.05 22.56
CA THR A 665 -27.05 -11.34 23.84
C THR A 665 -26.80 -12.28 25.00
N VAL A 666 -26.01 -11.85 25.98
CA VAL A 666 -25.85 -12.55 27.27
C VAL A 666 -26.81 -11.97 28.28
N ILE A 667 -27.72 -12.80 28.79
CA ILE A 667 -28.70 -12.46 29.84
C ILE A 667 -28.21 -13.04 31.16
N THR A 668 -28.03 -12.20 32.18
CA THR A 668 -27.61 -12.57 33.53
C THR A 668 -28.69 -12.21 34.54
N LYS A 669 -29.10 -13.16 35.39
CA LYS A 669 -30.12 -12.91 36.42
C LYS A 669 -29.45 -12.50 37.74
N LEU A 670 -29.75 -11.29 38.19
CA LEU A 670 -29.14 -10.62 39.33
C LEU A 670 -29.97 -10.71 40.63
N ALA A 671 -31.28 -10.90 40.48
CA ALA A 671 -32.30 -11.15 41.51
C ALA A 671 -33.55 -11.75 40.80
N PRO A 672 -34.64 -12.12 41.50
CA PRO A 672 -35.82 -12.75 40.86
C PRO A 672 -36.37 -11.96 39.67
N ASP A 673 -36.53 -10.64 39.85
CA ASP A 673 -37.03 -9.67 38.88
C ASP A 673 -35.97 -8.59 38.55
N HIS A 674 -34.69 -8.99 38.43
CA HIS A 674 -33.60 -8.09 38.02
C HIS A 674 -32.60 -8.85 37.14
N PHE A 675 -32.37 -8.34 35.94
CA PHE A 675 -31.47 -8.91 34.94
C PHE A 675 -30.48 -7.84 34.44
N TYR A 676 -29.28 -8.29 34.11
CA TYR A 676 -28.26 -7.53 33.39
C TYR A 676 -28.05 -8.18 32.03
N LEU A 677 -28.05 -7.36 30.98
CA LEU A 677 -27.89 -7.82 29.59
C LEU A 677 -26.72 -7.11 28.92
N VAL A 678 -26.06 -7.81 28.01
CA VAL A 678 -25.05 -7.24 27.10
C VAL A 678 -25.44 -7.51 25.64
N THR A 679 -25.45 -6.49 24.80
CA THR A 679 -25.70 -6.59 23.33
C THR A 679 -24.53 -5.99 22.52
N ASN A 680 -24.45 -6.34 21.24
CA ASN A 680 -23.31 -6.01 20.38
C ASN A 680 -23.22 -4.50 20.09
N ALA A 681 -22.00 -3.96 20.14
CA ALA A 681 -21.73 -2.53 19.93
C ALA A 681 -22.26 -1.99 18.59
N ALA A 682 -22.14 -2.78 17.52
CA ALA A 682 -22.64 -2.43 16.18
C ALA A 682 -24.17 -2.42 16.10
N CYS A 683 -24.83 -3.19 16.96
CA CYS A 683 -26.29 -3.37 16.98
C CYS A 683 -26.99 -2.31 17.83
N ARG A 684 -26.29 -1.64 18.77
CA ARG A 684 -26.79 -0.60 19.71
C ARG A 684 -28.01 0.19 19.23
N LYS A 685 -27.96 0.85 18.07
CA LYS A 685 -29.09 1.69 17.60
C LYS A 685 -30.36 0.85 17.36
N LYS A 686 -30.21 -0.35 16.80
CA LYS A 686 -31.29 -1.31 16.56
C LYS A 686 -31.79 -1.90 17.87
N ASP A 687 -30.89 -2.34 18.76
CA ASP A 687 -31.26 -2.98 20.03
C ASP A 687 -32.02 -2.02 20.95
N LEU A 688 -31.56 -0.76 21.05
CA LEU A 688 -32.21 0.26 21.86
C LEU A 688 -33.61 0.59 21.34
N ALA A 689 -33.80 0.69 20.02
CA ALA A 689 -35.12 0.88 19.42
C ALA A 689 -36.02 -0.33 19.65
N TYR A 690 -35.54 -1.54 19.32
CA TYR A 690 -36.27 -2.79 19.48
C TYR A 690 -36.69 -3.05 20.94
N ILE A 691 -35.82 -2.80 21.92
CA ILE A 691 -36.16 -2.98 23.34
C ILE A 691 -37.20 -1.94 23.78
N ALA A 692 -37.07 -0.68 23.37
CA ALA A 692 -38.07 0.35 23.68
C ALA A 692 -39.44 0.02 23.07
N GLU A 693 -39.49 -0.25 21.77
CA GLU A 693 -40.71 -0.56 21.01
C GLU A 693 -41.45 -1.77 21.60
N ASN A 694 -40.74 -2.83 22.00
CA ASN A 694 -41.35 -4.02 22.60
C ASN A 694 -41.73 -3.87 24.09
N ILE A 695 -41.17 -2.88 24.80
CA ILE A 695 -41.67 -2.48 26.13
C ILE A 695 -42.96 -1.66 25.97
N GLU A 696 -43.01 -0.75 25.00
CA GLU A 696 -44.17 0.13 24.75
C GLU A 696 -45.37 -0.62 24.13
N ALA A 697 -45.12 -1.63 23.28
CA ALA A 697 -46.16 -2.43 22.61
C ALA A 697 -47.09 -3.21 23.57
N SER A 698 -46.71 -3.39 24.84
CA SER A 698 -47.54 -4.06 25.85
C SER A 698 -47.74 -3.18 27.09
N PRO A 699 -48.94 -2.61 27.31
CA PRO A 699 -49.22 -1.75 28.47
C PRO A 699 -49.09 -2.43 29.85
N GLU A 700 -48.98 -3.76 29.92
CA GLU A 700 -48.62 -4.48 31.15
C GLU A 700 -47.09 -4.50 31.36
N ILE A 701 -46.33 -4.76 30.30
CA ILE A 701 -44.85 -4.73 30.34
C ILE A 701 -44.37 -3.30 30.63
N GLN A 702 -44.89 -2.29 29.91
CA GLN A 702 -44.53 -0.88 30.09
C GLN A 702 -44.69 -0.39 31.55
N LYS A 703 -45.66 -0.94 32.29
CA LYS A 703 -45.90 -0.60 33.72
C LYS A 703 -45.10 -1.47 34.69
N GLY A 704 -44.76 -2.70 34.29
CA GLY A 704 -44.06 -3.68 35.13
C GLY A 704 -42.55 -3.78 34.90
N VAL A 705 -42.00 -3.05 33.92
CA VAL A 705 -40.57 -3.04 33.58
C VAL A 705 -39.96 -1.65 33.80
N LYS A 706 -38.79 -1.63 34.42
CA LYS A 706 -37.83 -0.53 34.39
C LYS A 706 -36.60 -0.99 33.61
N TRP A 707 -36.24 -0.24 32.58
CA TRP A 707 -35.09 -0.49 31.74
C TRP A 707 -34.14 0.70 31.78
N ALA A 708 -32.83 0.44 31.86
CA ALA A 708 -31.79 1.45 31.84
C ALA A 708 -30.56 0.94 31.07
N VAL A 709 -29.81 1.86 30.48
CA VAL A 709 -28.48 1.60 29.88
C VAL A 709 -27.43 2.12 30.85
N LYS A 710 -26.40 1.32 31.15
CA LYS A 710 -25.25 1.73 31.96
C LYS A 710 -24.28 2.55 31.09
N GLU A 711 -24.72 3.73 30.66
CA GLU A 711 -23.91 4.65 29.85
C GLU A 711 -22.58 4.97 30.55
N GLY A 712 -21.51 5.08 29.76
CA GLY A 712 -20.14 5.37 30.25
C GLY A 712 -19.42 4.23 30.99
N ALA A 713 -20.14 3.20 31.46
CA ALA A 713 -19.57 2.09 32.23
C ALA A 713 -18.60 1.23 31.40
N GLY A 714 -17.49 0.81 32.03
CA GLY A 714 -16.51 -0.09 31.43
C GLY A 714 -17.00 -1.54 31.41
N LEU A 715 -16.43 -2.31 30.48
CA LEU A 715 -16.53 -3.77 30.45
C LEU A 715 -15.18 -4.32 29.95
N VAL A 716 -14.54 -5.18 30.74
CA VAL A 716 -13.25 -5.79 30.36
C VAL A 716 -13.35 -7.30 30.42
N ALA A 717 -12.76 -7.99 29.44
CA ALA A 717 -12.69 -9.44 29.40
C ALA A 717 -11.25 -9.90 29.71
N LEU A 718 -11.05 -10.49 30.88
CA LEU A 718 -9.81 -11.12 31.32
C LEU A 718 -9.87 -12.61 30.96
N GLN A 719 -9.07 -13.06 30.00
CA GLN A 719 -9.22 -14.36 29.34
C GLN A 719 -7.90 -15.15 29.33
N GLY A 720 -7.97 -16.48 29.33
CA GLY A 720 -6.81 -17.37 29.33
C GLY A 720 -6.59 -18.06 30.69
N PRO A 721 -5.79 -19.15 30.74
CA PRO A 721 -5.64 -20.02 31.91
C PRO A 721 -5.14 -19.33 33.20
N LEU A 722 -4.46 -18.19 33.13
CA LEU A 722 -3.99 -17.45 34.33
C LEU A 722 -4.98 -16.36 34.80
N SER A 723 -6.13 -16.22 34.16
CA SER A 723 -7.11 -15.16 34.44
C SER A 723 -7.63 -15.18 35.88
N ALA A 724 -7.90 -16.36 36.45
CA ALA A 724 -8.40 -16.50 37.82
C ALA A 724 -7.39 -16.03 38.86
N ASP A 725 -6.13 -16.48 38.77
CA ASP A 725 -5.06 -16.10 39.71
C ASP A 725 -4.78 -14.59 39.68
N VAL A 726 -4.71 -14.01 38.47
CA VAL A 726 -4.48 -12.56 38.29
C VAL A 726 -5.63 -11.74 38.85
N LEU A 727 -6.88 -12.20 38.71
CA LEU A 727 -8.04 -11.55 39.31
C LEU A 727 -8.06 -11.69 40.85
N GLU A 728 -7.78 -12.88 41.37
CA GLU A 728 -7.71 -13.16 42.82
C GLU A 728 -6.67 -12.26 43.52
N ASP A 729 -5.47 -12.15 42.93
CA ASP A 729 -4.41 -11.26 43.40
C ASP A 729 -4.83 -9.78 43.32
N THR A 730 -5.52 -9.38 42.26
CA THR A 730 -5.94 -7.98 42.05
C THR A 730 -7.03 -7.55 43.05
N LEU A 731 -8.01 -8.42 43.33
CA LEU A 731 -9.05 -8.14 44.32
C LEU A 731 -8.48 -8.00 45.74
N LYS A 732 -7.48 -8.82 46.10
CA LYS A 732 -6.70 -8.66 47.35
C LYS A 732 -5.95 -7.32 47.37
N ALA A 733 -5.26 -6.99 46.28
CA ALA A 733 -4.46 -5.75 46.16
C ALA A 733 -5.29 -4.46 46.20
N LEU A 734 -6.57 -4.53 45.79
CA LEU A 734 -7.56 -3.45 45.84
C LEU A 734 -8.34 -3.35 47.15
N LYS A 735 -7.96 -4.12 48.19
CA LYS A 735 -8.60 -4.14 49.52
C LYS A 735 -10.13 -4.22 49.43
N VAL A 736 -10.61 -5.09 48.57
CA VAL A 736 -12.05 -5.26 48.32
C VAL A 736 -12.79 -5.51 49.64
N ARG A 737 -13.92 -4.82 49.83
CA ARG A 737 -14.85 -5.11 50.90
C ARG A 737 -15.65 -6.34 50.48
N ASP A 738 -15.95 -7.21 51.44
CA ASP A 738 -16.69 -8.46 51.22
C ASP A 738 -15.86 -9.57 50.48
N VAL A 739 -14.51 -9.50 50.48
CA VAL A 739 -13.63 -10.57 49.94
C VAL A 739 -13.75 -11.89 50.69
N ALA A 740 -14.08 -11.85 51.99
CA ALA A 740 -13.89 -12.97 52.92
C ALA A 740 -14.49 -14.30 52.44
N ASP A 741 -15.56 -14.24 51.65
CA ASP A 741 -16.32 -15.39 51.16
C ASP A 741 -16.29 -15.57 49.63
N LEU A 742 -15.62 -14.70 48.85
CA LEU A 742 -15.56 -14.86 47.38
C LEU A 742 -14.44 -15.81 46.95
N ASP A 743 -14.76 -17.10 46.92
CA ASP A 743 -13.94 -18.08 46.23
C ASP A 743 -14.15 -18.04 44.70
N LEU A 744 -13.16 -17.52 43.96
CA LEU A 744 -13.14 -17.55 42.50
C LEU A 744 -13.01 -18.98 41.94
N LYS A 745 -12.70 -20.02 42.71
CA LYS A 745 -12.67 -21.42 42.22
C LYS A 745 -14.07 -22.06 42.28
N GLY A 746 -14.88 -21.68 43.26
CA GLY A 746 -16.30 -22.01 43.36
C GLY A 746 -17.21 -21.30 42.35
N LEU A 747 -16.78 -20.16 41.77
CA LEU A 747 -17.51 -19.47 40.71
C LEU A 747 -17.28 -20.16 39.35
N TYR A 748 -18.31 -20.79 38.77
CA TYR A 748 -18.21 -21.54 37.51
C TYR A 748 -18.62 -20.72 36.27
N PHE A 749 -18.26 -21.21 35.08
CA PHE A 749 -18.67 -20.62 33.80
C PHE A 749 -20.18 -20.45 33.71
N GLY A 750 -20.62 -19.24 33.35
CA GLY A 750 -22.03 -18.86 33.34
C GLY A 750 -22.57 -18.47 34.72
N GLN A 751 -21.69 -18.09 35.66
CA GLN A 751 -22.06 -17.52 36.95
C GLN A 751 -21.39 -16.15 37.18
N CYS A 752 -22.00 -15.32 38.03
CA CYS A 752 -21.50 -13.99 38.38
C CYS A 752 -21.53 -13.69 39.88
N ALA A 753 -20.63 -12.80 40.32
CA ALA A 753 -20.57 -12.25 41.67
C ALA A 753 -20.44 -10.72 41.64
N ARG A 754 -20.92 -10.03 42.69
CA ARG A 754 -20.67 -8.60 42.93
C ARG A 754 -19.60 -8.41 44.01
N VAL A 755 -18.74 -7.41 43.86
CA VAL A 755 -17.72 -7.01 44.84
C VAL A 755 -17.51 -5.51 44.86
N ARG A 756 -16.95 -4.96 45.95
CA ARG A 756 -16.68 -3.51 46.09
C ARG A 756 -15.21 -3.21 46.35
N CYS A 757 -14.51 -2.61 45.37
CA CYS A 757 -13.05 -2.41 45.37
C CYS A 757 -12.62 -0.95 45.62
N ASP A 758 -11.48 -0.73 46.31
CA ASP A 758 -10.87 0.60 46.46
C ASP A 758 -9.82 0.82 45.35
N THR A 759 -10.20 1.53 44.29
CA THR A 759 -9.32 1.76 43.12
C THR A 759 -8.44 3.01 43.26
N ARG A 760 -8.52 3.75 44.37
CA ARG A 760 -7.82 5.04 44.56
C ARG A 760 -6.29 4.90 44.50
N LYS A 761 -5.75 3.75 44.94
CA LYS A 761 -4.33 3.39 44.80
C LYS A 761 -3.83 3.46 43.35
N TYR A 762 -4.71 3.26 42.37
CA TYR A 762 -4.42 3.25 40.93
C TYR A 762 -5.05 4.44 40.19
N GLY A 763 -5.40 5.51 40.93
CA GLY A 763 -5.93 6.76 40.38
C GLY A 763 -7.45 6.85 40.25
N GLY A 764 -8.21 5.92 40.84
CA GLY A 764 -9.67 6.03 40.89
C GLY A 764 -10.17 7.15 41.81
N ALA A 765 -11.38 7.65 41.55
CA ALA A 765 -11.98 8.76 42.31
C ALA A 765 -12.93 8.31 43.45
N GLU A 766 -13.31 7.03 43.49
CA GLU A 766 -14.37 6.50 44.36
C GLU A 766 -13.81 5.67 45.53
N ASP A 767 -14.44 5.78 46.71
CA ASP A 767 -14.04 5.04 47.93
C ASP A 767 -14.35 3.52 47.87
N ALA A 768 -15.26 3.11 46.99
CA ALA A 768 -15.68 1.73 46.76
C ALA A 768 -16.44 1.62 45.43
N ALA A 769 -15.79 1.08 44.39
CA ALA A 769 -16.43 0.81 43.09
C ALA A 769 -17.07 -0.58 43.09
N GLU A 770 -18.35 -0.68 42.73
CA GLU A 770 -19.06 -1.97 42.64
C GLU A 770 -18.83 -2.63 41.28
N LEU A 771 -18.14 -3.78 41.27
CA LEU A 771 -17.88 -4.58 40.07
C LEU A 771 -18.91 -5.72 39.98
N LEU A 772 -19.35 -6.03 38.76
CA LEU A 772 -20.02 -7.30 38.44
C LEU A 772 -19.03 -8.19 37.68
N ILE A 773 -18.58 -9.27 38.31
CA ILE A 773 -17.63 -10.24 37.76
C ILE A 773 -18.42 -11.45 37.28
N SER A 774 -18.44 -11.71 35.96
CA SER A 774 -19.13 -12.84 35.34
C SER A 774 -18.11 -13.79 34.72
N ARG A 775 -18.04 -15.06 35.16
CA ARG A 775 -17.09 -16.04 34.61
C ARG A 775 -17.58 -16.57 33.26
N GLY A 776 -16.81 -16.30 32.22
CA GLY A 776 -17.13 -16.58 30.83
C GLY A 776 -16.28 -15.74 29.88
N GLY A 777 -16.68 -15.71 28.61
CA GLY A 777 -16.13 -14.80 27.62
C GLY A 777 -15.85 -15.44 26.26
N TYR A 778 -15.49 -14.57 25.32
CA TYR A 778 -15.59 -14.84 23.89
C TYR A 778 -14.28 -15.38 23.25
N THR A 779 -13.56 -16.28 23.95
CA THR A 779 -12.26 -16.84 23.47
C THR A 779 -12.19 -18.37 23.43
N GLY A 780 -13.12 -19.07 24.10
CA GLY A 780 -13.02 -20.52 24.33
C GLY A 780 -12.04 -20.94 25.44
N GLU A 781 -11.22 -20.02 25.96
CA GLU A 781 -10.47 -20.24 27.21
C GLU A 781 -11.37 -20.00 28.42
N ASP A 782 -10.86 -20.34 29.62
CA ASP A 782 -11.45 -19.81 30.85
C ASP A 782 -11.18 -18.29 30.99
N GLY A 783 -12.01 -17.61 31.78
CA GLY A 783 -11.91 -16.16 31.95
C GLY A 783 -13.13 -15.52 32.58
N PHE A 784 -13.10 -14.19 32.69
CA PHE A 784 -14.13 -13.36 33.29
C PHE A 784 -14.40 -12.14 32.42
N GLU A 785 -15.66 -11.75 32.30
CA GLU A 785 -16.08 -10.43 31.85
C GLU A 785 -16.51 -9.61 33.07
N ILE A 786 -15.98 -8.40 33.22
CA ILE A 786 -16.08 -7.59 34.43
C ILE A 786 -16.64 -6.22 34.06
N SER A 787 -17.86 -5.94 34.52
CA SER A 787 -18.47 -4.61 34.44
C SER A 787 -17.89 -3.71 35.52
N VAL A 788 -17.51 -2.48 35.15
CA VAL A 788 -16.82 -1.52 36.02
C VAL A 788 -17.50 -0.15 35.92
N PRO A 789 -17.72 0.56 37.05
CA PRO A 789 -18.19 1.95 37.02
C PRO A 789 -17.27 2.85 36.18
N GLU A 790 -17.85 3.85 35.50
CA GLU A 790 -17.14 4.75 34.58
C GLU A 790 -15.88 5.35 35.24
N ALA A 791 -16.04 5.93 36.44
CA ALA A 791 -15.00 6.62 37.20
C ALA A 791 -13.88 5.70 37.73
N SER A 792 -14.06 4.37 37.66
CA SER A 792 -13.13 3.36 38.16
C SER A 792 -12.64 2.40 37.07
N THR A 793 -13.01 2.61 35.81
CA THR A 793 -12.67 1.70 34.70
C THR A 793 -11.17 1.68 34.39
N GLU A 794 -10.54 2.85 34.26
CA GLU A 794 -9.12 2.95 33.94
C GLU A 794 -8.22 2.53 35.11
N SER A 795 -8.60 2.88 36.35
CA SER A 795 -7.87 2.50 37.56
C SER A 795 -7.95 1.00 37.85
N PHE A 796 -9.08 0.35 37.56
CA PHE A 796 -9.20 -1.11 37.65
C PHE A 796 -8.36 -1.83 36.58
N ALA A 797 -8.36 -1.35 35.34
CA ALA A 797 -7.49 -1.91 34.29
C ALA A 797 -5.99 -1.75 34.62
N LYS A 798 -5.59 -0.58 35.15
CA LYS A 798 -4.24 -0.34 35.68
C LYS A 798 -3.89 -1.28 36.85
N ALA A 799 -4.84 -1.56 37.74
CA ALA A 799 -4.63 -2.49 38.84
C ALA A 799 -4.38 -3.93 38.34
N LEU A 800 -5.19 -4.42 37.40
CA LEU A 800 -5.00 -5.72 36.75
C LEU A 800 -3.62 -5.84 36.12
N LEU A 801 -3.21 -4.86 35.30
CA LEU A 801 -1.91 -4.85 34.62
C LEU A 801 -0.74 -4.83 35.61
N ALA A 802 -0.81 -3.98 36.64
CA ALA A 802 0.24 -3.85 37.65
C ALA A 802 0.39 -5.07 38.58
N VAL A 803 -0.69 -5.84 38.79
CA VAL A 803 -0.68 -7.04 39.65
C VAL A 803 -0.43 -8.32 38.85
N GLY A 804 -0.93 -8.40 37.62
CA GLY A 804 -0.60 -9.49 36.70
C GLY A 804 0.88 -9.48 36.33
N GLY A 805 1.40 -8.32 35.95
CA GLY A 805 2.76 -8.14 35.42
C GLY A 805 2.91 -8.68 33.99
N GLU A 806 3.89 -8.15 33.26
CA GLU A 806 4.12 -8.46 31.82
C GLU A 806 4.36 -9.95 31.51
N ASP A 807 4.70 -10.74 32.55
CA ASP A 807 4.88 -12.19 32.49
C ASP A 807 3.58 -13.00 32.57
N ARG A 808 2.54 -12.51 33.25
CA ARG A 808 1.24 -13.22 33.39
C ARG A 808 0.14 -12.58 32.55
N LEU A 809 0.12 -11.26 32.43
CA LEU A 809 -0.96 -10.50 31.79
C LEU A 809 -0.42 -9.53 30.73
N ARG A 810 -1.11 -9.46 29.58
CA ARG A 810 -0.93 -8.40 28.58
C ARG A 810 -2.28 -7.89 28.08
N MET A 811 -2.31 -6.67 27.55
CA MET A 811 -3.47 -6.19 26.79
C MET A 811 -3.51 -6.90 25.43
N VAL A 812 -4.68 -7.31 24.96
CA VAL A 812 -4.81 -8.03 23.68
C VAL A 812 -5.94 -7.47 22.82
N GLY A 813 -5.63 -7.26 21.54
CA GLY A 813 -6.51 -6.58 20.59
C GLY A 813 -7.50 -7.49 19.87
N LEU A 814 -8.48 -6.87 19.21
CA LEU A 814 -9.61 -7.54 18.56
C LEU A 814 -9.22 -8.58 17.49
N GLY A 815 -8.05 -8.45 16.84
CA GLY A 815 -7.58 -9.42 15.85
C GLY A 815 -7.28 -10.81 16.44
N ALA A 816 -6.78 -10.86 17.67
CA ALA A 816 -6.60 -12.14 18.37
C ALA A 816 -7.95 -12.72 18.80
N ARG A 817 -8.88 -11.87 19.26
CA ARG A 817 -10.25 -12.27 19.63
C ARG A 817 -10.96 -12.99 18.47
N ASP A 818 -10.85 -12.48 17.24
CA ASP A 818 -11.50 -13.09 16.07
C ASP A 818 -10.97 -14.50 15.74
N SER A 819 -9.67 -14.74 15.89
CA SER A 819 -9.12 -16.09 15.70
C SER A 819 -9.43 -17.04 16.87
N LEU A 820 -9.45 -16.54 18.11
CA LEU A 820 -9.84 -17.31 19.30
C LEU A 820 -11.31 -17.76 19.27
N ARG A 821 -12.23 -16.83 18.96
CA ARG A 821 -13.68 -17.12 18.86
C ARG A 821 -14.00 -18.05 17.69
N LEU A 822 -13.26 -17.92 16.57
CA LEU A 822 -13.46 -18.77 15.39
C LEU A 822 -13.04 -20.22 15.68
N GLU A 823 -11.89 -20.42 16.34
CA GLU A 823 -11.48 -21.75 16.84
C GLU A 823 -12.51 -22.34 17.83
N ALA A 824 -13.15 -21.50 18.64
CA ALA A 824 -14.24 -21.88 19.54
C ALA A 824 -15.61 -22.02 18.84
N GLY A 825 -15.70 -21.81 17.52
CA GLY A 825 -16.94 -21.96 16.72
C GLY A 825 -18.03 -20.93 17.01
N MET A 826 -17.69 -19.80 17.66
CA MET A 826 -18.65 -18.80 18.12
C MET A 826 -19.00 -17.78 17.04
N CYS A 827 -20.31 -17.53 16.90
CA CYS A 827 -20.88 -16.62 15.92
C CYS A 827 -20.53 -15.17 16.23
N LEU A 828 -20.26 -14.37 15.19
CA LEU A 828 -20.19 -12.91 15.30
C LEU A 828 -21.36 -12.27 14.52
N TYR A 829 -22.13 -11.39 15.15
CA TYR A 829 -23.22 -10.68 14.47
C TYR A 829 -22.70 -9.79 13.32
N GLY A 830 -23.46 -9.72 12.23
CA GLY A 830 -23.07 -9.05 10.98
C GLY A 830 -22.18 -9.90 10.06
N HIS A 831 -21.72 -11.07 10.53
CA HIS A 831 -20.92 -12.02 9.74
C HIS A 831 -21.55 -13.41 9.71
N ASP A 832 -21.79 -14.03 10.87
CA ASP A 832 -22.37 -15.37 11.01
C ASP A 832 -23.86 -15.37 11.38
N LEU A 833 -24.38 -14.22 11.82
CA LEU A 833 -25.78 -13.97 12.19
C LEU A 833 -26.22 -12.64 11.57
N ASP A 834 -27.48 -12.59 11.16
CA ASP A 834 -28.16 -11.43 10.61
C ASP A 834 -29.68 -11.52 10.85
N ASP A 835 -30.40 -10.45 10.50
CA ASP A 835 -31.86 -10.33 10.63
C ASP A 835 -32.66 -11.35 9.78
N THR A 836 -32.01 -12.10 8.89
CA THR A 836 -32.61 -13.19 8.08
C THR A 836 -32.37 -14.58 8.66
N THR A 837 -31.40 -14.70 9.57
CA THR A 837 -30.85 -15.98 10.05
C THR A 837 -31.52 -16.37 11.35
N THR A 838 -32.09 -17.58 11.42
CA THR A 838 -32.73 -18.07 12.66
C THR A 838 -31.74 -18.80 13.57
N PRO A 839 -32.04 -18.97 14.87
CA PRO A 839 -31.23 -19.78 15.79
C PRO A 839 -31.05 -21.24 15.34
N ILE A 840 -31.95 -21.78 14.51
CA ILE A 840 -31.88 -23.18 14.06
C ILE A 840 -30.88 -23.33 12.90
N GLU A 841 -30.88 -22.38 11.96
CA GLU A 841 -29.89 -22.33 10.88
C GLU A 841 -28.48 -22.12 11.45
N ALA A 842 -28.34 -21.18 12.39
CA ALA A 842 -27.07 -20.83 13.03
C ALA A 842 -26.46 -21.95 13.92
N GLY A 843 -27.20 -23.04 14.15
CA GLY A 843 -26.81 -24.11 15.07
C GLY A 843 -26.94 -23.75 16.55
N LEU A 844 -27.64 -22.65 16.86
CA LEU A 844 -27.89 -22.12 18.20
C LEU A 844 -29.14 -22.71 18.86
N ALA A 845 -29.76 -23.74 18.30
CA ALA A 845 -30.96 -24.43 18.81
C ALA A 845 -30.91 -24.95 20.28
N TRP A 846 -29.77 -24.77 20.97
CA TRP A 846 -29.59 -25.01 22.39
C TRP A 846 -30.00 -23.81 23.28
N VAL A 847 -30.10 -22.58 22.76
CA VAL A 847 -30.65 -21.41 23.48
C VAL A 847 -32.17 -21.47 23.68
N ILE A 848 -32.80 -22.53 23.17
CA ILE A 848 -34.25 -22.78 23.24
C ILE A 848 -34.46 -24.01 24.14
N PRO A 849 -34.56 -23.87 25.48
CA PRO A 849 -34.68 -25.02 26.37
C PRO A 849 -36.05 -25.72 26.23
N PRO A 850 -36.21 -26.98 26.68
CA PRO A 850 -37.36 -27.82 26.30
C PRO A 850 -38.74 -27.28 26.74
N ASP A 851 -38.79 -26.53 27.83
CA ASP A 851 -39.96 -25.82 28.38
C ASP A 851 -40.45 -24.69 27.47
N ARG A 852 -39.55 -24.01 26.76
CA ARG A 852 -39.89 -22.97 25.77
C ARG A 852 -40.36 -23.57 24.43
N ARG A 853 -40.48 -24.90 24.28
CA ARG A 853 -40.82 -25.56 23.00
C ARG A 853 -42.27 -26.04 22.87
N LYS A 854 -43.11 -25.93 23.91
CA LYS A 854 -44.48 -26.46 23.95
C LYS A 854 -45.37 -25.64 24.88
N GLY A 855 -46.68 -25.64 24.64
CA GLY A 855 -47.66 -24.96 25.48
C GLY A 855 -47.51 -23.44 25.45
N ASP A 856 -48.13 -22.75 26.41
CA ASP A 856 -48.21 -21.28 26.41
C ASP A 856 -46.83 -20.60 26.55
N SER A 857 -45.87 -21.27 27.20
CA SER A 857 -44.46 -20.85 27.29
C SER A 857 -43.75 -20.82 25.94
N ALA A 858 -44.32 -21.41 24.88
CA ALA A 858 -43.76 -21.38 23.53
C ALA A 858 -43.94 -20.04 22.79
N GLY A 859 -44.76 -19.12 23.29
CA GLY A 859 -45.12 -17.85 22.63
C GLY A 859 -44.06 -16.75 22.64
N PHE A 860 -42.83 -17.04 22.19
CA PHE A 860 -41.80 -16.01 21.93
C PHE A 860 -41.85 -15.50 20.47
N HIS A 861 -41.17 -14.40 20.19
CA HIS A 861 -41.04 -13.83 18.84
C HIS A 861 -40.44 -14.83 17.82
N GLY A 862 -41.12 -15.01 16.69
CA GLY A 862 -40.74 -15.96 15.65
C GLY A 862 -40.95 -17.44 16.01
N SER A 863 -41.64 -17.73 17.11
CA SER A 863 -41.85 -19.09 17.62
C SER A 863 -42.48 -20.03 16.60
N GLU A 864 -43.50 -19.64 15.83
CA GLU A 864 -44.12 -20.50 14.81
C GLU A 864 -43.07 -21.04 13.82
N THR A 865 -42.27 -20.14 13.25
CA THR A 865 -41.18 -20.47 12.33
C THR A 865 -40.11 -21.34 13.00
N ILE A 866 -39.63 -20.94 14.18
CA ILE A 866 -38.52 -21.60 14.88
C ILE A 866 -38.91 -22.98 15.42
N LEU A 867 -40.13 -23.15 15.93
CA LEU A 867 -40.63 -24.43 16.44
C LEU A 867 -40.94 -25.41 15.31
N LYS A 868 -41.34 -24.93 14.14
CA LYS A 868 -41.42 -25.73 12.91
C LYS A 868 -40.02 -26.14 12.42
N GLN A 869 -39.05 -25.23 12.42
CA GLN A 869 -37.66 -25.54 12.07
C GLN A 869 -36.99 -26.54 13.02
N LEU A 870 -37.41 -26.61 14.29
CA LEU A 870 -36.97 -27.61 15.27
C LEU A 870 -37.49 -29.03 14.99
N GLN A 871 -38.58 -29.19 14.22
CA GLN A 871 -39.12 -30.50 13.87
C GLN A 871 -38.24 -31.18 12.80
N PRO A 872 -38.22 -32.53 12.71
CA PRO A 872 -37.44 -33.22 11.69
C PRO A 872 -37.91 -32.87 10.27
N LYS A 873 -36.97 -32.76 9.33
CA LYS A 873 -37.22 -32.49 7.89
C LYS A 873 -38.25 -33.44 7.26
N LYS A 874 -38.29 -34.70 7.73
CA LYS A 874 -39.25 -35.73 7.30
C LYS A 874 -40.70 -35.47 7.71
N ASP A 875 -40.91 -34.61 8.70
CA ASP A 875 -42.23 -34.30 9.30
C ASP A 875 -42.74 -32.92 8.84
N GLY A 876 -42.15 -32.33 7.78
CA GLY A 876 -42.51 -31.00 7.25
C GLY A 876 -41.82 -29.81 7.94
N GLY A 877 -40.86 -30.08 8.84
CA GLY A 877 -40.04 -29.08 9.51
C GLY A 877 -38.62 -28.96 8.97
N GLY A 878 -37.68 -28.58 9.83
CA GLY A 878 -36.26 -28.43 9.50
C GLY A 878 -35.91 -27.09 8.84
N VAL A 879 -34.69 -26.98 8.33
CA VAL A 879 -34.12 -25.77 7.71
C VAL A 879 -33.55 -26.08 6.32
N GLU A 880 -33.38 -25.06 5.46
CA GLU A 880 -32.80 -25.23 4.12
C GLU A 880 -31.28 -25.03 4.09
N ARG A 881 -30.73 -24.16 4.94
CA ARG A 881 -29.28 -24.01 5.16
C ARG A 881 -28.92 -24.28 6.63
N LYS A 882 -27.65 -24.58 6.90
CA LYS A 882 -27.14 -24.74 8.26
C LYS A 882 -25.67 -24.33 8.38
N ARG A 883 -25.32 -23.64 9.47
CA ARG A 883 -23.95 -23.24 9.78
C ARG A 883 -23.08 -24.46 10.09
N VAL A 884 -21.90 -24.51 9.51
CA VAL A 884 -20.88 -25.56 9.66
C VAL A 884 -19.50 -24.96 9.93
N GLY A 885 -18.60 -25.78 10.48
CA GLY A 885 -17.17 -25.52 10.45
C GLY A 885 -16.51 -26.23 9.26
N LEU A 886 -15.44 -25.65 8.73
CA LEU A 886 -14.65 -26.13 7.59
C LEU A 886 -13.16 -26.09 7.95
N ILE A 887 -12.42 -27.15 7.63
CA ILE A 887 -10.94 -27.13 7.58
C ILE A 887 -10.53 -27.10 6.10
N LEU A 888 -9.59 -26.22 5.72
CA LEU A 888 -9.22 -25.98 4.32
C LEU A 888 -7.72 -26.12 4.05
N LYS A 889 -7.37 -26.79 2.95
CA LYS A 889 -5.99 -26.93 2.47
C LYS A 889 -5.58 -25.80 1.52
N GLY A 890 -4.37 -25.27 1.70
CA GLY A 890 -3.80 -24.21 0.87
C GLY A 890 -4.04 -22.81 1.42
N ALA A 891 -4.72 -21.95 0.66
CA ALA A 891 -5.01 -20.58 1.08
C ALA A 891 -6.29 -20.51 1.94
N PRO A 892 -6.35 -19.63 2.97
CA PRO A 892 -7.55 -19.46 3.78
C PRO A 892 -8.71 -18.94 2.95
N ALA A 893 -9.89 -19.53 3.16
CA ALA A 893 -11.14 -18.91 2.75
C ALA A 893 -11.45 -17.68 3.60
N ARG A 894 -12.33 -16.84 3.09
CA ARG A 894 -12.77 -15.56 3.65
C ARG A 894 -14.28 -15.43 3.46
N GLU A 895 -14.88 -14.48 4.15
CA GLU A 895 -16.28 -14.09 3.99
C GLU A 895 -16.65 -13.93 2.49
N GLY A 896 -17.84 -14.38 2.10
CA GLY A 896 -18.31 -14.36 0.71
C GLY A 896 -17.69 -15.43 -0.21
N ALA A 897 -16.74 -16.25 0.26
CA ALA A 897 -16.19 -17.33 -0.56
C ALA A 897 -17.21 -18.46 -0.72
N GLN A 898 -17.59 -18.76 -1.96
CA GLN A 898 -18.56 -19.82 -2.28
C GLN A 898 -18.02 -21.21 -1.94
N ILE A 899 -18.89 -22.02 -1.35
CA ILE A 899 -18.69 -23.45 -1.05
C ILE A 899 -19.38 -24.23 -2.16
N VAL A 900 -18.64 -25.10 -2.85
CA VAL A 900 -19.09 -25.89 -4.01
C VAL A 900 -18.89 -27.39 -3.80
N THR A 901 -19.62 -28.21 -4.55
CA THR A 901 -19.32 -29.65 -4.66
C THR A 901 -18.14 -29.91 -5.61
N GLU A 902 -17.65 -31.16 -5.61
CA GLU A 902 -16.67 -31.63 -6.61
C GLU A 902 -17.20 -31.41 -8.05
N ASN A 903 -18.52 -31.40 -8.25
CA ASN A 903 -19.23 -31.16 -9.52
C ASN A 903 -19.58 -29.68 -9.78
N ASP A 904 -18.92 -28.73 -9.13
CA ASP A 904 -19.08 -27.27 -9.29
C ASP A 904 -20.45 -26.67 -8.88
N GLU A 905 -21.40 -27.48 -8.38
CA GLU A 905 -22.65 -26.95 -7.80
C GLU A 905 -22.36 -26.11 -6.55
N VAL A 906 -22.79 -24.84 -6.52
CA VAL A 906 -22.74 -23.99 -5.32
C VAL A 906 -23.72 -24.52 -4.27
N VAL A 907 -23.19 -24.88 -3.11
CA VAL A 907 -23.93 -25.46 -1.98
C VAL A 907 -23.85 -24.61 -0.70
N GLY A 908 -23.15 -23.48 -0.71
CA GLY A 908 -23.06 -22.60 0.45
C GLY A 908 -22.12 -21.40 0.28
N THR A 909 -21.95 -20.64 1.36
CA THR A 909 -21.06 -19.46 1.43
C THR A 909 -20.34 -19.43 2.78
N VAL A 910 -19.06 -19.06 2.78
CA VAL A 910 -18.25 -18.81 3.98
C VAL A 910 -18.64 -17.47 4.61
N THR A 911 -18.86 -17.46 5.92
CA THR A 911 -19.19 -16.27 6.72
C THR A 911 -17.98 -15.72 7.48
N SER A 912 -17.19 -16.60 8.10
CA SER A 912 -15.97 -16.25 8.83
C SER A 912 -14.83 -17.16 8.39
N GLY A 913 -13.63 -16.65 8.15
CA GLY A 913 -12.53 -17.50 7.67
C GLY A 913 -11.15 -16.93 7.97
N CYS A 914 -10.28 -17.71 8.62
CA CYS A 914 -8.96 -17.27 9.08
C CYS A 914 -8.01 -18.47 9.36
N PRO A 915 -6.67 -18.31 9.19
CA PRO A 915 -5.69 -19.25 9.73
C PRO A 915 -5.80 -19.40 11.26
N SER A 916 -5.83 -20.63 11.75
CA SER A 916 -5.84 -21.00 13.17
C SER A 916 -4.40 -21.06 13.72
N PRO A 917 -4.01 -20.19 14.68
CA PRO A 917 -2.69 -20.24 15.31
C PRO A 917 -2.49 -21.46 16.21
N THR A 918 -3.57 -22.06 16.73
CA THR A 918 -3.51 -23.29 17.56
C THR A 918 -3.35 -24.56 16.72
N LEU A 919 -4.06 -24.67 15.59
CA LEU A 919 -4.08 -25.89 14.76
C LEU A 919 -3.04 -25.89 13.62
N GLY A 920 -2.50 -24.72 13.25
CA GLY A 920 -1.61 -24.58 12.10
C GLY A 920 -2.30 -24.82 10.74
N GLN A 921 -3.63 -24.67 10.70
CA GLN A 921 -4.48 -24.96 9.55
C GLN A 921 -5.42 -23.77 9.26
N ASN A 922 -5.97 -23.69 8.05
CA ASN A 922 -7.02 -22.71 7.77
C ASN A 922 -8.37 -23.25 8.23
N ILE A 923 -9.10 -22.46 9.03
CA ILE A 923 -10.46 -22.77 9.45
C ILE A 923 -11.43 -21.71 8.92
N ALA A 924 -12.67 -22.13 8.67
CA ALA A 924 -13.75 -21.22 8.32
C ALA A 924 -15.09 -21.72 8.85
N MET A 925 -16.04 -20.81 9.05
CA MET A 925 -17.45 -21.10 9.26
C MET A 925 -18.23 -20.61 8.04
N GLY A 926 -19.36 -21.24 7.77
CA GLY A 926 -20.23 -20.85 6.66
C GLY A 926 -21.54 -21.62 6.70
N TYR A 927 -22.50 -21.21 5.86
CA TYR A 927 -23.78 -21.90 5.71
C TYR A 927 -23.73 -22.81 4.49
N VAL A 928 -24.18 -24.06 4.65
CA VAL A 928 -24.36 -25.02 3.54
C VAL A 928 -25.78 -25.55 3.47
N LYS A 929 -26.22 -25.96 2.28
CA LYS A 929 -27.51 -26.63 2.01
C LYS A 929 -27.73 -27.81 2.95
N PHE A 930 -28.98 -28.01 3.37
CA PHE A 930 -29.37 -29.14 4.20
C PHE A 930 -29.01 -30.48 3.52
N GLY A 931 -28.48 -31.43 4.31
CA GLY A 931 -27.87 -32.66 3.79
C GLY A 931 -26.34 -32.59 3.77
N MET A 932 -25.75 -31.48 3.31
CA MET A 932 -24.29 -31.29 3.21
C MET A 932 -23.61 -30.95 4.55
N HIS A 933 -24.37 -30.70 5.61
CA HIS A 933 -23.87 -30.21 6.90
C HIS A 933 -23.29 -31.30 7.84
N LYS A 934 -23.07 -32.53 7.37
CA LYS A 934 -22.56 -33.63 8.20
C LYS A 934 -21.03 -33.57 8.31
N PRO A 935 -20.43 -33.74 9.50
CA PRO A 935 -18.99 -33.90 9.62
C PRO A 935 -18.45 -35.03 8.72
N GLY A 936 -17.28 -34.82 8.10
CA GLY A 936 -16.70 -35.70 7.08
C GLY A 936 -17.23 -35.47 5.66
N THR A 937 -18.16 -34.54 5.44
CA THR A 937 -18.60 -34.17 4.08
C THR A 937 -17.49 -33.37 3.39
N LYS A 938 -17.00 -33.88 2.26
CA LYS A 938 -16.05 -33.18 1.40
C LYS A 938 -16.76 -32.10 0.59
N VAL A 939 -16.14 -30.93 0.50
CA VAL A 939 -16.55 -29.81 -0.36
C VAL A 939 -15.31 -29.11 -0.89
N GLU A 940 -15.47 -28.19 -1.84
CA GLU A 940 -14.43 -27.26 -2.24
C GLU A 940 -14.86 -25.83 -1.94
N VAL A 941 -13.91 -24.93 -1.72
CA VAL A 941 -14.20 -23.49 -1.53
C VAL A 941 -13.45 -22.68 -2.58
N LEU A 942 -14.14 -21.74 -3.23
CA LEU A 942 -13.58 -20.90 -4.30
C LEU A 942 -12.75 -19.75 -3.73
N VAL A 943 -11.49 -20.03 -3.39
CA VAL A 943 -10.57 -19.04 -2.84
C VAL A 943 -9.79 -18.36 -3.97
N ARG A 944 -10.14 -17.12 -4.27
CA ARG A 944 -9.50 -16.28 -5.32
C ARG A 944 -9.49 -16.98 -6.70
N GLY A 945 -10.66 -17.47 -7.12
CA GLY A 945 -10.85 -18.16 -8.40
C GLY A 945 -10.25 -19.57 -8.49
N LYS A 946 -9.72 -20.12 -7.38
CA LYS A 946 -9.21 -21.49 -7.32
C LYS A 946 -9.95 -22.31 -6.27
N LYS A 947 -10.48 -23.46 -6.70
CA LYS A 947 -11.01 -24.50 -5.81
C LYS A 947 -9.96 -24.90 -4.76
N ARG A 948 -10.39 -24.99 -3.50
CA ARG A 948 -9.60 -25.48 -2.36
C ARG A 948 -10.36 -26.58 -1.67
N GLN A 949 -9.77 -27.77 -1.59
CA GLN A 949 -10.32 -28.89 -0.84
C GLN A 949 -10.58 -28.48 0.62
N ALA A 950 -11.80 -28.73 1.06
CA ALA A 950 -12.26 -28.46 2.41
C ALA A 950 -13.10 -29.64 2.92
N GLU A 951 -13.15 -29.79 4.24
CA GLU A 951 -13.95 -30.81 4.91
C GLU A 951 -14.85 -30.17 5.95
N VAL A 952 -16.13 -30.52 5.94
CA VAL A 952 -17.09 -30.14 6.98
C VAL A 952 -16.68 -30.85 8.27
N VAL A 953 -16.44 -30.07 9.32
CA VAL A 953 -16.02 -30.58 10.64
C VAL A 953 -17.00 -30.18 11.74
N LYS A 954 -16.94 -30.90 12.85
CA LYS A 954 -17.67 -30.55 14.07
C LYS A 954 -16.98 -29.35 14.74
N MET A 955 -17.77 -28.33 15.11
CA MET A 955 -17.32 -27.23 15.95
C MET A 955 -17.53 -27.55 17.44
N PRO A 956 -16.73 -26.97 18.37
CA PRO A 956 -15.60 -26.07 18.11
C PRO A 956 -14.39 -26.81 17.50
N PHE A 957 -13.54 -26.09 16.77
CA PHE A 957 -12.32 -26.65 16.17
C PHE A 957 -11.25 -26.94 17.23
N VAL A 958 -11.17 -26.10 18.26
CA VAL A 958 -10.36 -26.31 19.46
C VAL A 958 -11.30 -26.50 20.64
N LYS A 959 -11.10 -27.57 21.42
CA LYS A 959 -11.92 -27.85 22.60
C LYS A 959 -11.79 -26.70 23.62
N SER A 960 -12.92 -26.07 23.96
CA SER A 960 -12.93 -25.00 24.96
C SER A 960 -12.59 -25.49 26.37
N ARG A 961 -11.98 -24.59 27.15
CA ARG A 961 -11.39 -24.83 28.48
C ARG A 961 -12.13 -24.12 29.62
N TYR A 962 -13.31 -23.56 29.34
CA TYR A 962 -14.22 -22.94 30.31
C TYR A 962 -14.28 -23.70 31.64
N TRP A 963 -14.04 -23.02 32.77
CA TRP A 963 -14.09 -23.64 34.10
C TRP A 963 -15.52 -24.08 34.45
N LYS A 964 -15.73 -25.39 34.57
CA LYS A 964 -17.05 -25.99 34.81
C LYS A 964 -16.99 -27.00 35.93
N GLN A 965 -18.07 -27.09 36.70
CA GLN A 965 -18.21 -28.08 37.76
C GLN A 965 -18.03 -29.49 37.17
N ALA A 966 -17.34 -30.36 37.91
CA ALA A 966 -17.08 -31.72 37.47
C ALA A 966 -18.38 -32.51 37.29
N ALA A 967 -18.56 -33.15 36.14
CA ALA A 967 -19.74 -33.95 35.83
C ALA A 967 -19.78 -35.24 36.68
N GLY A 968 -20.32 -35.13 37.88
CA GLY A 968 -20.42 -36.22 38.86
C GLY A 968 -20.64 -35.75 40.30
N THR A 969 -20.22 -34.52 40.65
CA THR A 969 -20.46 -33.93 41.97
C THR A 969 -21.74 -33.10 41.96
N ALA A 970 -22.85 -33.68 42.40
CA ALA A 970 -24.01 -32.90 42.82
C ALA A 970 -23.64 -32.08 44.08
N PRO A 971 -24.17 -30.85 44.25
CA PRO A 971 -24.06 -30.15 45.53
C PRO A 971 -24.87 -30.90 46.60
N GLY A 972 -24.28 -31.01 47.79
CA GLY A 972 -24.95 -31.45 49.03
C GLY A 972 -25.24 -30.29 49.95
#